data_AF-A0A1M4YUN6-F1
#
_entry.id   AF-A0A1M4YUN6-F1
#
_cell.length_a   1.000
_cell.length_b   1.000
_cell.length_c   1.000
_cell.angle_alpha   90.00
_cell.angle_beta   90.00
_cell.angle_gamma   90.00
#
_symmetry.space_group_name_H-M   'P 1'
#
loop_
_entity.id
_entity.type
_entity.pdbx_description
1 polymer ?
#
loop_
_entity_poly.entity_id
_entity_poly.type
_entity_poly.pdbx_seq_one_letter_code
_entity_poly.pdbx_strand_id
1 'polypeptide(L)'
;MFLDFLYNINLTKDQKYLSNELDRFLFNSLDFLIIQGSAGTGKTFLVSKYAKYLYKKNIDFVILAPTGRASKILYEKSHFRTKTIHSEIYSFFEKKINLEKDEIKIFFKLKENYRNNTIFIIDESSMISDTFSSDENLIFGSGKLLSDLIMYIKSGNNNKIIFLGDEYQLPPVRAKDSPALNREYLEKFFNLMGDKITLNDIVRQKEDSYILKNANIIKRHIDNKNFFELKFKYNLDFIKDKNFIENYDYSNPGKDIIICSTNEKSLEYNQKVRRKMNYKYNIEIGDILLNTKNVYFDNKPIFNGEFFKVIDILNHEKKDSFVGKGEHVILEFYDLVLKDTYFNEEITVKIFANSLFSRSTDIDINLKKALYSMCINEIYQKKGLSTEFILQQIDNNPYFNALHVKYGYAITAHKAQGGEWNKVFIDPDYYNAFKTKEYFQWLYTAITRAKERVYIKEVPFKVFSYNKLKLQFDFTIKREINISYNLRFSNSILKDLYLAIRDKISEKKFEIIGIDHFQYQEVYYIKRGKDYLKVQLYYNKNYEPTRLKVIETTKKELAQEFLDIFNSKETMNNKSIIDKTIKKNDCINIYIDGSYDHSLKKIGSGFVVMKGNVLEKYWKGFSEEKFLKHRNVAGEIFAAILAFEYAKQENLKCIEINYDYEGIEKWALGLWKTNTELTRYYKQQYDYYSSLFLIKFNKIKSHSGNKFNDIADELAKKAVYESNYNIKYDIEVKI
;
A
#
# COMPACT_ATOMS: atom_id res chain seq x y z
N MET A 1 -16.99 26.08 30.94
CA MET A 1 -16.67 25.79 29.53
C MET A 1 -16.53 24.28 29.36
N PHE A 2 -16.60 23.72 28.15
CA PHE A 2 -16.38 22.30 27.88
C PHE A 2 -14.98 21.85 28.31
N LEU A 3 -13.94 22.69 28.14
CA LEU A 3 -12.62 22.35 28.65
C LEU A 3 -12.63 22.12 30.17
N ASP A 4 -13.33 22.96 30.94
CA ASP A 4 -13.49 22.80 32.39
C ASP A 4 -14.27 21.53 32.74
N PHE A 5 -15.21 21.11 31.88
CA PHE A 5 -15.94 19.85 32.05
C PHE A 5 -15.02 18.62 31.98
N LEU A 6 -13.83 18.76 31.39
CA LEU A 6 -12.82 17.72 31.24
C LEU A 6 -11.67 17.84 32.26
N TYR A 7 -11.82 18.61 33.35
CA TYR A 7 -10.74 18.94 34.30
C TYR A 7 -9.95 17.75 34.85
N ASN A 8 -10.60 16.58 34.99
CA ASN A 8 -9.99 15.36 35.52
C ASN A 8 -9.45 14.40 34.43
N ILE A 9 -9.40 14.85 33.17
CA ILE A 9 -8.99 14.04 32.03
C ILE A 9 -7.68 14.59 31.48
N ASN A 10 -6.69 13.71 31.31
CA ASN A 10 -5.43 14.10 30.70
C ASN A 10 -5.57 14.16 29.16
N LEU A 11 -5.75 15.37 28.63
CA LEU A 11 -5.94 15.64 27.20
C LEU A 11 -4.61 15.95 26.49
N THR A 12 -4.49 15.53 25.23
CA THR A 12 -3.41 15.96 24.33
C THR A 12 -3.52 17.45 23.99
N LYS A 13 -2.50 18.03 23.32
CA LYS A 13 -2.55 19.46 22.94
C LYS A 13 -3.69 19.70 21.95
N ASP A 14 -3.80 18.84 20.95
CA ASP A 14 -4.85 18.93 19.94
C ASP A 14 -6.26 18.75 20.55
N GLN A 15 -6.41 17.85 21.53
CA GLN A 15 -7.70 17.66 22.23
C GLN A 15 -8.09 18.88 23.07
N LYS A 16 -7.14 19.56 23.72
CA LYS A 16 -7.39 20.82 24.45
C LYS A 16 -7.81 21.92 23.50
N TYR A 17 -7.10 22.08 22.38
CA TYR A 17 -7.45 23.03 21.33
C TYR A 17 -8.87 22.78 20.81
N LEU A 18 -9.18 21.54 20.43
CA LEU A 18 -10.51 21.16 19.96
C LEU A 18 -11.59 21.40 21.01
N SER A 19 -11.31 21.18 22.30
CA SER A 19 -12.29 21.45 23.36
C SER A 19 -12.69 22.93 23.43
N ASN A 20 -11.73 23.84 23.25
CA ASN A 20 -12.00 25.28 23.18
C ASN A 20 -12.78 25.65 21.91
N GLU A 21 -12.41 25.07 20.77
CA GLU A 21 -13.11 25.32 19.50
C GLU A 21 -14.54 24.79 19.51
N LEU A 22 -14.80 23.66 20.17
CA LEU A 22 -16.16 23.14 20.36
C LEU A 22 -17.03 24.13 21.18
N ASP A 23 -16.50 24.73 22.24
CA ASP A 23 -17.22 25.79 22.97
C ASP A 23 -17.46 27.02 22.09
N ARG A 24 -16.47 27.48 21.33
CA ARG A 24 -16.63 28.62 20.40
C ARG A 24 -17.69 28.32 19.34
N PHE A 25 -17.70 27.08 18.83
CA PHE A 25 -18.64 26.62 17.83
C PHE A 25 -20.09 26.63 18.32
N LEU A 26 -20.35 26.51 19.62
CA LEU A 26 -21.70 26.67 20.16
C LEU A 26 -22.28 28.05 19.86
N PHE A 27 -21.47 29.10 20.02
CA PHE A 27 -21.95 30.49 20.05
C PHE A 27 -21.61 31.30 18.80
N ASN A 28 -20.75 30.79 17.90
CA ASN A 28 -20.42 31.49 16.66
C ASN A 28 -21.53 31.34 15.58
N SER A 29 -21.34 31.96 14.42
CA SER A 29 -22.28 31.87 13.28
C SER A 29 -21.93 30.76 12.27
N LEU A 30 -21.01 29.85 12.59
CA LEU A 30 -20.63 28.79 11.66
C LEU A 30 -21.71 27.71 11.57
N ASP A 31 -21.93 27.22 10.35
CA ASP A 31 -22.86 26.16 10.02
C ASP A 31 -22.33 24.78 10.38
N PHE A 32 -21.02 24.58 10.19
CA PHE A 32 -20.38 23.29 10.41
C PHE A 32 -18.97 23.37 11.00
N LEU A 33 -18.57 22.28 11.65
CA LEU A 33 -17.20 22.03 12.09
C LEU A 33 -16.78 20.62 11.64
N ILE A 34 -15.70 20.51 10.88
CA ILE A 34 -15.08 19.23 10.54
C ILE A 34 -13.99 18.92 11.57
N ILE A 35 -14.07 17.75 12.19
CA ILE A 35 -13.05 17.23 13.11
C ILE A 35 -12.46 15.97 12.49
N GLN A 36 -11.22 16.10 12.03
CA GLN A 36 -10.45 15.00 11.50
C GLN A 36 -9.42 14.51 12.51
N GLY A 37 -8.98 13.27 12.30
CA GLY A 37 -7.86 12.71 13.04
C GLY A 37 -7.71 11.24 12.67
N SER A 38 -6.49 10.73 12.80
CA SER A 38 -6.22 9.31 12.58
C SER A 38 -6.76 8.43 13.71
N ALA A 39 -6.78 7.12 13.52
CA ALA A 39 -6.95 6.15 14.58
C ALA A 39 -6.01 6.45 15.78
N GLY A 40 -6.55 6.35 17.01
CA GLY A 40 -5.79 6.59 18.24
C GLY A 40 -5.76 8.04 18.76
N THR A 41 -6.27 9.01 17.99
CA THR A 41 -6.32 10.45 18.39
C THR A 41 -7.43 10.79 19.40
N GLY A 42 -8.37 9.86 19.63
CA GLY A 42 -9.42 10.01 20.65
C GLY A 42 -10.65 10.82 20.24
N LYS A 43 -10.89 11.03 18.93
CA LYS A 43 -12.09 11.73 18.40
C LYS A 43 -13.40 11.27 19.05
N THR A 44 -13.72 9.98 18.95
CA THR A 44 -14.97 9.40 19.48
C THR A 44 -15.07 9.57 21.00
N PHE A 45 -13.95 9.51 21.71
CA PHE A 45 -13.92 9.75 23.16
C PHE A 45 -14.23 11.22 23.49
N LEU A 46 -13.63 12.18 22.77
CA LEU A 46 -13.89 13.59 23.04
C LEU A 46 -15.35 13.94 22.72
N VAL A 47 -15.88 13.40 21.62
CA VAL A 47 -17.27 13.59 21.20
C VAL A 47 -18.24 12.98 22.20
N SER A 48 -17.95 11.80 22.75
CA SER A 48 -18.82 11.22 23.78
C SER A 48 -18.85 12.08 25.05
N LYS A 49 -17.73 12.71 25.42
CA LYS A 49 -17.69 13.69 26.51
C LYS A 49 -18.43 14.98 26.16
N TYR A 50 -18.32 15.43 24.90
CA TYR A 50 -19.02 16.61 24.43
C TYR A 50 -20.53 16.43 24.44
N ALA A 51 -21.05 15.28 23.98
CA ALA A 51 -22.46 14.95 24.09
C ALA A 51 -22.96 14.99 25.56
N LYS A 52 -22.16 14.49 26.51
CA LYS A 52 -22.46 14.60 27.95
C LYS A 52 -22.52 16.05 28.43
N TYR A 53 -21.63 16.90 27.92
CA TYR A 53 -21.61 18.32 28.21
C TYR A 53 -22.85 19.04 27.65
N LEU A 54 -23.19 18.81 26.38
CA LEU A 54 -24.39 19.36 25.73
C LEU A 54 -25.66 18.97 26.50
N TYR A 55 -25.77 17.69 26.86
CA TYR A 55 -26.89 17.19 27.68
C TYR A 55 -27.02 17.96 29.00
N LYS A 56 -25.92 18.14 29.75
CA LYS A 56 -25.94 18.92 31.01
C LYS A 56 -26.25 20.40 30.82
N LYS A 57 -26.02 20.94 29.62
CA LYS A 57 -26.33 22.32 29.26
C LYS A 57 -27.74 22.48 28.69
N ASN A 58 -28.54 21.42 28.60
CA ASN A 58 -29.84 21.40 27.93
C ASN A 58 -29.75 21.93 26.49
N ILE A 59 -28.66 21.60 25.79
CA ILE A 59 -28.49 21.89 24.37
C ILE A 59 -28.91 20.64 23.59
N ASP A 60 -29.84 20.80 22.66
CA ASP A 60 -30.33 19.69 21.84
C ASP A 60 -29.25 19.21 20.87
N PHE A 61 -29.08 17.89 20.79
CA PHE A 61 -28.17 17.26 19.86
C PHE A 61 -28.70 15.93 19.34
N VAL A 62 -28.24 15.55 18.16
CA VAL A 62 -28.51 14.26 17.53
C VAL A 62 -27.20 13.64 17.11
N ILE A 63 -26.97 12.37 17.46
CA ILE A 63 -25.79 11.63 17.05
C ILE A 63 -26.17 10.68 15.91
N LEU A 64 -25.45 10.79 14.79
CA LEU A 64 -25.68 10.05 13.56
C LEU A 64 -24.42 9.31 13.11
N ALA A 65 -24.64 8.22 12.38
CA ALA A 65 -23.58 7.51 11.66
C ALA A 65 -24.11 6.96 10.32
N PRO A 66 -23.24 6.71 9.32
CA PRO A 66 -23.66 6.23 8.00
C PRO A 66 -24.18 4.78 8.01
N THR A 67 -23.69 3.94 8.92
CA THR A 67 -24.05 2.52 9.01
C THR A 67 -24.63 2.16 10.38
N GLY A 68 -25.48 1.13 10.42
CA GLY A 68 -26.06 0.62 11.67
C GLY A 68 -24.96 0.24 12.67
N ARG A 69 -23.89 -0.38 12.18
CA ARG A 69 -22.75 -0.76 13.02
C ARG A 69 -21.97 0.41 13.61
N ALA A 70 -21.64 1.43 12.81
CA ALA A 70 -20.98 2.63 13.32
C ALA A 70 -21.85 3.31 14.39
N SER A 71 -23.17 3.36 14.14
CA SER A 71 -24.15 3.86 15.11
C SER A 71 -24.11 3.09 16.43
N LYS A 72 -24.04 1.75 16.38
CA LYS A 72 -23.95 0.86 17.55
C LYS A 72 -22.68 1.07 18.36
N ILE A 73 -21.52 1.05 17.69
CA ILE A 73 -20.22 1.26 18.36
C ILE A 73 -20.18 2.65 19.03
N LEU A 74 -20.77 3.66 18.38
CA LEU A 74 -20.85 5.00 18.94
C LEU A 74 -21.84 5.07 20.12
N TYR A 75 -22.95 4.34 20.07
CA TYR A 75 -23.87 4.19 21.21
C TYR A 75 -23.16 3.54 22.41
N GLU A 76 -22.41 2.45 22.23
CA GLU A 76 -21.65 1.79 23.31
C GLU A 76 -20.64 2.72 23.96
N LYS A 77 -19.98 3.58 23.18
CA LYS A 77 -18.95 4.50 23.66
C LYS A 77 -19.53 5.77 24.30
N SER A 78 -20.72 6.21 23.86
CA SER A 78 -21.33 7.48 24.29
C SER A 78 -22.42 7.33 25.34
N HIS A 79 -23.13 6.20 25.33
CA HIS A 79 -24.37 5.92 26.05
C HIS A 79 -25.53 6.88 25.72
N PHE A 80 -25.45 7.57 24.58
CA PHE A 80 -26.56 8.36 24.04
C PHE A 80 -27.14 7.70 22.80
N ARG A 81 -28.45 7.85 22.61
CA ARG A 81 -29.16 7.31 21.44
C ARG A 81 -28.50 7.79 20.15
N THR A 82 -27.93 6.84 19.40
CA THR A 82 -27.37 7.06 18.06
C THR A 82 -28.30 6.48 17.02
N LYS A 83 -28.40 7.11 15.85
CA LYS A 83 -29.20 6.64 14.72
C LYS A 83 -28.36 6.58 13.45
N THR A 84 -28.83 5.81 12.46
CA THR A 84 -28.26 5.93 11.11
C THR A 84 -28.77 7.19 10.44
N ILE A 85 -27.98 7.80 9.55
CA ILE A 85 -28.40 8.96 8.77
C ILE A 85 -29.72 8.66 8.03
N HIS A 86 -29.81 7.51 7.38
CA HIS A 86 -31.01 7.09 6.66
C HIS A 86 -32.26 7.02 7.55
N SER A 87 -32.12 6.43 8.75
CA SER A 87 -33.23 6.33 9.70
C SER A 87 -33.70 7.68 10.22
N GLU A 88 -32.82 8.67 10.27
CA GLU A 88 -33.15 10.01 10.73
C GLU A 88 -33.83 10.85 9.65
N ILE A 89 -33.29 10.88 8.43
CA ILE A 89 -33.69 11.86 7.42
C ILE A 89 -34.76 11.36 6.45
N TYR A 90 -34.96 10.04 6.28
CA TYR A 90 -35.97 9.52 5.34
C TYR A 90 -37.19 8.93 6.06
N SER A 91 -38.36 9.07 5.42
CA SER A 91 -39.63 8.48 5.85
C SER A 91 -39.77 7.08 5.28
N PHE A 92 -39.93 6.09 6.16
CA PHE A 92 -40.19 4.70 5.78
C PHE A 92 -41.69 4.39 5.63
N PHE A 93 -42.55 5.36 5.97
CA PHE A 93 -44.01 5.25 5.82
C PHE A 93 -44.47 5.87 4.50
N GLU A 94 -43.87 6.99 4.08
CA GLU A 94 -44.22 7.66 2.83
C GLU A 94 -43.38 7.15 1.66
N LYS A 95 -43.88 6.11 0.98
CA LYS A 95 -43.27 5.51 -0.20
C LYS A 95 -44.01 5.92 -1.48
N LYS A 96 -43.27 6.09 -2.58
CA LYS A 96 -43.86 6.14 -3.93
C LYS A 96 -43.32 4.96 -4.75
N ILE A 97 -44.14 4.37 -5.61
CA ILE A 97 -43.68 3.39 -6.60
C ILE A 97 -43.62 4.05 -7.97
N ASN A 98 -42.55 3.78 -8.70
CA ASN A 98 -42.53 3.90 -10.16
C ASN A 98 -42.36 2.50 -10.78
N LEU A 99 -43.17 2.20 -11.80
CA LEU A 99 -43.12 0.97 -12.57
C LEU A 99 -42.46 1.29 -13.92
N GLU A 100 -41.18 0.99 -14.07
CA GLU A 100 -40.44 1.19 -15.32
C GLU A 100 -39.93 -0.15 -15.85
N LYS A 101 -40.33 -0.54 -17.07
CA LYS A 101 -39.77 -1.70 -17.80
C LYS A 101 -39.66 -3.00 -16.95
N ASP A 102 -40.75 -3.37 -16.28
CA ASP A 102 -40.83 -4.53 -15.37
C ASP A 102 -40.00 -4.44 -14.07
N GLU A 103 -39.41 -3.27 -13.75
CA GLU A 103 -38.75 -2.99 -12.46
C GLU A 103 -39.60 -2.08 -11.57
N ILE A 104 -39.76 -2.46 -10.30
CA ILE A 104 -40.43 -1.66 -9.28
C ILE A 104 -39.38 -0.81 -8.56
N LYS A 105 -39.45 0.51 -8.68
CA LYS A 105 -38.64 1.44 -7.88
C LYS A 105 -39.48 2.03 -6.75
N ILE A 106 -39.03 1.83 -5.51
CA ILE A 106 -39.60 2.40 -4.29
C ILE A 106 -38.80 3.62 -3.89
N PHE A 107 -39.47 4.77 -3.83
CA PHE A 107 -38.89 6.05 -3.45
C PHE A 107 -39.27 6.40 -2.02
N PHE A 108 -38.27 6.61 -1.17
CA PHE A 108 -38.43 7.09 0.19
C PHE A 108 -38.26 8.61 0.21
N LYS A 109 -39.26 9.32 0.73
CA LYS A 109 -39.18 10.78 0.83
C LYS A 109 -38.29 11.22 1.99
N LEU A 110 -37.72 12.41 1.86
CA LEU A 110 -37.13 13.12 2.99
C LEU A 110 -38.23 13.46 4.02
N LYS A 111 -37.93 13.30 5.30
CA LYS A 111 -38.76 13.75 6.41
C LYS A 111 -38.74 15.26 6.52
N GLU A 112 -39.82 15.81 7.08
CA GLU A 112 -39.80 17.18 7.59
C GLU A 112 -38.93 17.25 8.85
N ASN A 113 -38.08 18.27 8.94
CA ASN A 113 -37.27 18.52 10.12
C ASN A 113 -37.91 19.61 10.98
N TYR A 114 -38.42 19.23 12.15
CA TYR A 114 -39.00 20.17 13.10
C TYR A 114 -38.01 20.65 14.18
N ARG A 115 -36.74 20.23 14.09
CA ARG A 115 -35.73 20.59 15.09
C ARG A 115 -35.10 21.93 14.77
N ASN A 116 -34.98 22.75 15.81
CA ASN A 116 -34.30 24.04 15.79
C ASN A 116 -33.21 24.05 16.87
N ASN A 117 -32.19 24.91 16.70
CA ASN A 117 -31.09 25.07 17.66
C ASN A 117 -30.40 23.74 18.04
N THR A 118 -30.38 22.78 17.12
CA THR A 118 -29.89 21.41 17.38
C THR A 118 -28.52 21.18 16.75
N ILE A 119 -27.63 20.50 17.47
CA ILE A 119 -26.32 20.10 16.97
C ILE A 119 -26.37 18.66 16.44
N PHE A 120 -26.13 18.50 15.15
CA PHE A 120 -26.02 17.19 14.50
C PHE A 120 -24.57 16.74 14.48
N ILE A 121 -24.26 15.70 15.23
CA ILE A 121 -22.92 15.12 15.34
C ILE A 121 -22.89 13.85 14.48
N ILE A 122 -22.05 13.82 13.45
CA ILE A 122 -22.03 12.75 12.47
C ILE A 122 -20.66 12.07 12.50
N ASP A 123 -20.60 10.81 12.96
CA ASP A 123 -19.37 10.02 12.97
C ASP A 123 -19.19 9.21 11.67
N GLU A 124 -17.96 8.78 11.40
CA GLU A 124 -17.56 8.08 10.17
C GLU A 124 -17.99 8.83 8.88
N SER A 125 -17.89 10.17 8.90
CA SER A 125 -18.28 11.03 7.78
C SER A 125 -17.46 10.77 6.50
N SER A 126 -16.33 10.07 6.61
CA SER A 126 -15.55 9.58 5.46
C SER A 126 -16.38 8.72 4.51
N MET A 127 -17.47 8.08 4.98
CA MET A 127 -18.34 7.21 4.16
C MET A 127 -19.49 7.95 3.46
N ILE A 128 -19.71 9.23 3.74
CA ILE A 128 -20.87 9.98 3.22
C ILE A 128 -20.54 10.50 1.82
N SER A 129 -21.30 10.04 0.82
CA SER A 129 -21.16 10.46 -0.58
C SER A 129 -22.17 11.53 -0.98
N ASP A 130 -21.82 12.31 -2.00
CA ASP A 130 -22.70 13.25 -2.69
C ASP A 130 -22.92 12.88 -4.17
N THR A 131 -22.56 11.66 -4.54
CA THR A 131 -22.86 11.08 -5.86
C THR A 131 -24.20 10.37 -5.84
N PHE A 132 -24.93 10.42 -6.95
CA PHE A 132 -26.18 9.67 -7.08
C PHE A 132 -25.92 8.17 -6.87
N SER A 133 -26.66 7.58 -5.93
CA SER A 133 -26.66 6.15 -5.65
C SER A 133 -28.09 5.65 -5.51
N SER A 134 -28.41 4.55 -6.19
CA SER A 134 -29.64 3.79 -6.01
C SER A 134 -29.28 2.40 -5.47
N ASP A 135 -29.95 1.96 -4.42
CA ASP A 135 -29.78 0.61 -3.87
C ASP A 135 -30.81 -0.31 -4.53
N GLU A 136 -30.45 -0.79 -5.72
CA GLU A 136 -31.33 -1.57 -6.61
C GLU A 136 -32.68 -0.90 -6.88
N ASN A 137 -33.70 -1.29 -6.13
CA ASN A 137 -35.07 -0.83 -6.28
C ASN A 137 -35.41 0.29 -5.28
N LEU A 138 -34.55 0.57 -4.31
CA LEU A 138 -34.77 1.58 -3.28
C LEU A 138 -34.03 2.88 -3.65
N ILE A 139 -34.77 3.97 -3.72
CA ILE A 139 -34.25 5.31 -3.99
C ILE A 139 -34.61 6.21 -2.81
N PHE A 140 -33.61 6.79 -2.16
CA PHE A 140 -33.80 7.66 -1.02
C PHE A 140 -33.64 9.12 -1.43
N GLY A 141 -34.66 9.95 -1.19
CA GLY A 141 -34.65 11.38 -1.48
C GLY A 141 -34.19 11.71 -2.91
N SER A 142 -33.14 12.51 -3.03
CA SER A 142 -32.52 12.87 -4.32
C SER A 142 -31.58 11.80 -4.87
N GLY A 143 -31.29 10.75 -4.10
CA GLY A 143 -30.27 9.75 -4.37
C GLY A 143 -28.86 10.19 -3.95
N LYS A 144 -28.70 11.36 -3.33
CA LYS A 144 -27.42 11.90 -2.83
C LYS A 144 -27.49 12.12 -1.33
N LEU A 145 -26.84 11.24 -0.56
CA LEU A 145 -26.95 11.22 0.90
C LEU A 145 -26.49 12.53 1.56
N LEU A 146 -25.37 13.11 1.12
CA LEU A 146 -24.87 14.37 1.69
C LEU A 146 -25.82 15.55 1.40
N SER A 147 -26.25 15.71 0.15
CA SER A 147 -27.23 16.72 -0.24
C SER A 147 -28.51 16.62 0.57
N ASP A 148 -29.08 15.42 0.68
CA ASP A 148 -30.32 15.17 1.43
C ASP A 148 -30.15 15.46 2.93
N LEU A 149 -29.00 15.08 3.50
CA LEU A 149 -28.67 15.34 4.91
C LEU A 149 -28.58 16.84 5.20
N ILE A 150 -27.87 17.60 4.36
CA ILE A 150 -27.74 19.05 4.53
C ILE A 150 -29.09 19.73 4.36
N MET A 151 -29.87 19.34 3.34
CA MET A 151 -31.22 19.86 3.12
C MET A 151 -32.14 19.59 4.32
N TYR A 152 -32.10 18.37 4.87
CA TYR A 152 -32.84 18.03 6.08
C TYR A 152 -32.44 18.90 7.25
N ILE A 153 -31.14 19.00 7.56
CA ILE A 153 -30.66 19.75 8.73
C ILE A 153 -30.98 21.25 8.59
N LYS A 154 -30.73 21.83 7.42
CA LYS A 154 -30.88 23.28 7.16
C LYS A 154 -32.32 23.71 6.89
N SER A 155 -33.26 22.78 6.74
CA SER A 155 -34.70 23.11 6.77
C SER A 155 -35.19 23.52 8.18
N GLY A 156 -34.45 23.16 9.23
CA GLY A 156 -34.67 23.67 10.58
C GLY A 156 -33.82 24.90 10.89
N ASN A 157 -34.26 25.72 11.84
CA ASN A 157 -33.63 27.00 12.18
C ASN A 157 -32.43 26.82 13.12
N ASN A 158 -31.31 27.50 12.80
CA ASN A 158 -30.11 27.57 13.63
C ASN A 158 -29.51 26.18 14.00
N ASN A 159 -29.68 25.19 13.12
CA ASN A 159 -29.05 23.89 13.29
C ASN A 159 -27.58 23.92 12.83
N LYS A 160 -26.73 23.24 13.59
CA LYS A 160 -25.28 23.16 13.36
C LYS A 160 -24.84 21.72 13.14
N ILE A 161 -23.74 21.55 12.40
CA ILE A 161 -23.24 20.23 12.01
C ILE A 161 -21.81 20.02 12.51
N ILE A 162 -21.53 18.87 13.10
CA ILE A 162 -20.18 18.43 13.44
C ILE A 162 -19.89 17.16 12.64
N PHE A 163 -19.03 17.24 11.64
CA PHE A 163 -18.57 16.09 10.87
C PHE A 163 -17.31 15.51 11.49
N LEU A 164 -17.33 14.23 11.85
CA LEU A 164 -16.18 13.52 12.39
C LEU A 164 -15.71 12.47 11.39
N GLY A 165 -14.39 12.33 11.25
CA GLY A 165 -13.87 11.25 10.42
C GLY A 165 -12.36 11.17 10.35
N ASP A 166 -11.90 10.30 9.46
CA ASP A 166 -10.50 9.97 9.25
C ASP A 166 -10.24 9.95 7.73
N GLU A 167 -9.42 10.89 7.24
CA GLU A 167 -9.13 11.03 5.81
C GLU A 167 -8.16 9.98 5.26
N TYR A 168 -7.49 9.24 6.15
CA TYR A 168 -6.63 8.13 5.79
C TYR A 168 -7.39 6.83 5.60
N GLN A 169 -8.67 6.78 6.02
CA GLN A 169 -9.56 5.67 5.65
C GLN A 169 -10.01 5.79 4.20
N LEU A 170 -10.60 4.70 3.70
CA LEU A 170 -11.20 4.67 2.37
C LEU A 170 -12.30 5.74 2.23
N PRO A 171 -12.33 6.48 1.10
CA PRO A 171 -13.45 7.36 0.77
C PRO A 171 -14.72 6.54 0.49
N PRO A 172 -15.87 7.19 0.22
CA PRO A 172 -17.06 6.47 -0.20
C PRO A 172 -16.78 5.62 -1.44
N VAL A 173 -17.49 4.50 -1.59
CA VAL A 173 -17.28 3.56 -2.70
C VAL A 173 -17.39 4.30 -4.04
N ARG A 174 -16.41 4.12 -4.94
CA ARG A 174 -16.28 4.81 -6.25
C ARG A 174 -15.97 6.32 -6.19
N ALA A 175 -15.74 6.89 -5.00
CA ALA A 175 -15.28 8.26 -4.85
C ALA A 175 -13.76 8.32 -4.62
N LYS A 176 -13.13 9.43 -5.00
CA LYS A 176 -11.69 9.66 -4.76
C LYS A 176 -11.41 10.30 -3.40
N ASP A 177 -12.34 11.12 -2.93
CA ASP A 177 -12.25 11.87 -1.68
C ASP A 177 -13.62 11.87 -0.99
N SER A 178 -13.65 12.19 0.30
CA SER A 178 -14.90 12.31 1.08
C SER A 178 -15.43 13.75 1.03
N PRO A 179 -16.60 14.00 0.40
CA PRO A 179 -17.15 15.35 0.31
C PRO A 179 -17.57 15.91 1.67
N ALA A 180 -18.05 15.08 2.59
CA ALA A 180 -18.44 15.50 3.94
C ALA A 180 -17.25 15.92 4.84
N LEU A 181 -16.03 15.49 4.51
CA LEU A 181 -14.80 15.89 5.20
C LEU A 181 -13.98 16.94 4.42
N ASN A 182 -14.57 17.52 3.36
CA ASN A 182 -13.93 18.54 2.53
C ASN A 182 -14.61 19.91 2.74
N ARG A 183 -13.91 20.81 3.42
CA ARG A 183 -14.39 22.16 3.72
C ARG A 183 -14.75 22.95 2.46
N GLU A 184 -13.85 22.97 1.47
CA GLU A 184 -14.07 23.69 0.21
C GLU A 184 -15.27 23.14 -0.57
N TYR A 185 -15.48 21.82 -0.52
CA TYR A 185 -16.66 21.19 -1.13
C TYR A 185 -17.95 21.68 -0.45
N LEU A 186 -17.99 21.68 0.88
CA LEU A 186 -19.17 22.11 1.64
C LEU A 186 -19.49 23.60 1.41
N GLU A 187 -18.47 24.46 1.44
CA GLU A 187 -18.61 25.89 1.19
C GLU A 187 -19.10 26.16 -0.25
N LYS A 188 -18.51 25.49 -1.24
CA LYS A 188 -18.81 25.73 -2.66
C LYS A 188 -20.17 25.17 -3.10
N PHE A 189 -20.51 23.94 -2.71
CA PHE A 189 -21.69 23.25 -3.25
C PHE A 189 -22.94 23.42 -2.40
N PHE A 190 -22.80 23.74 -1.11
CA PHE A 190 -23.93 23.92 -0.20
C PHE A 190 -24.03 25.32 0.41
N ASN A 191 -23.11 26.24 0.07
CA ASN A 191 -23.09 27.62 0.58
C ASN A 191 -23.12 27.68 2.12
N LEU A 192 -22.42 26.75 2.77
CA LEU A 192 -22.27 26.69 4.22
C LEU A 192 -20.95 27.31 4.65
N MET A 193 -20.90 27.96 5.80
CA MET A 193 -19.65 28.45 6.41
C MET A 193 -19.20 27.53 7.53
N GLY A 194 -17.93 27.14 7.55
CA GLY A 194 -17.44 26.27 8.61
C GLY A 194 -15.93 26.25 8.74
N ASP A 195 -15.46 25.45 9.68
CA ASP A 195 -14.02 25.28 9.91
C ASP A 195 -13.63 23.80 9.96
N LYS A 196 -12.32 23.55 9.89
CA LYS A 196 -11.74 22.20 9.88
C LYS A 196 -10.58 22.12 10.87
N ILE A 197 -10.67 21.18 11.80
CA ILE A 197 -9.66 20.90 12.83
C ILE A 197 -9.13 19.49 12.63
N THR A 198 -7.80 19.34 12.67
CA THR A 198 -7.13 18.04 12.54
C THR A 198 -6.40 17.68 13.84
N LEU A 199 -6.74 16.52 14.40
CA LEU A 199 -6.04 15.92 15.53
C LEU A 199 -4.90 15.03 15.03
N ASN A 200 -3.67 15.37 15.40
CA ASN A 200 -2.45 14.63 15.07
C ASN A 200 -1.86 13.89 16.27
N ASP A 201 -2.02 14.44 17.47
CA ASP A 201 -1.52 13.85 18.71
C ASP A 201 -2.23 12.52 19.04
N ILE A 202 -1.43 11.47 19.25
CA ILE A 202 -1.92 10.16 19.68
C ILE A 202 -1.99 10.12 21.21
N VAL A 203 -3.03 9.50 21.75
CA VAL A 203 -3.17 9.34 23.20
C VAL A 203 -2.08 8.38 23.71
N ARG A 204 -1.25 8.85 24.65
CA ARG A 204 -0.05 8.15 25.18
C ARG A 204 -0.29 6.69 25.56
N GLN A 205 -1.44 6.36 26.14
CA GLN A 205 -1.79 4.99 26.55
C GLN A 205 -1.84 3.98 25.38
N LYS A 206 -1.91 4.46 24.13
CA LYS A 206 -1.95 3.63 22.92
C LYS A 206 -0.68 3.72 22.07
N GLU A 207 0.29 4.57 22.43
CA GLU A 207 1.50 4.79 21.62
C GLU A 207 2.33 3.52 21.42
N ASP A 208 2.28 2.57 22.36
CA ASP A 208 3.07 1.34 22.26
C ASP A 208 2.52 0.29 21.29
N SER A 209 1.26 0.42 20.88
CA SER A 209 0.63 -0.54 19.96
C SER A 209 1.29 -0.52 18.58
N TYR A 210 1.71 -1.69 18.11
CA TYR A 210 2.24 -1.84 16.76
C TYR A 210 1.17 -1.68 15.69
N ILE A 211 -0.11 -1.89 16.02
CA ILE A 211 -1.25 -1.55 15.15
C ILE A 211 -1.21 -0.05 14.83
N LEU A 212 -1.13 0.81 15.85
CA LEU A 212 -1.07 2.25 15.64
C LEU A 212 0.28 2.71 15.07
N LYS A 213 1.41 2.13 15.49
CA LYS A 213 2.72 2.43 14.90
C LYS A 213 2.71 2.17 13.38
N ASN A 214 2.13 1.05 12.93
CA ASN A 214 2.03 0.72 11.51
C ASN A 214 0.98 1.56 10.77
N ALA A 215 -0.15 1.87 11.40
CA ALA A 215 -1.12 2.82 10.84
C ALA A 215 -0.48 4.20 10.59
N ASN A 216 0.37 4.68 11.50
CA ASN A 216 1.13 5.92 11.32
C ASN A 216 2.20 5.83 10.23
N ILE A 217 2.83 4.67 10.04
CA ILE A 217 3.75 4.48 8.91
C ILE A 217 2.99 4.69 7.61
N ILE A 218 1.83 4.04 7.44
CA ILE A 218 0.97 4.22 6.26
C ILE A 218 0.55 5.68 6.10
N LYS A 219 0.17 6.34 7.20
CA LYS A 219 -0.20 7.76 7.22
C LYS A 219 0.89 8.65 6.60
N ARG A 220 2.12 8.51 7.07
CA ARG A 220 3.27 9.26 6.54
C ARG A 220 3.53 8.98 5.07
N HIS A 221 3.30 7.75 4.61
CA HIS A 221 3.40 7.42 3.19
C HIS A 221 2.33 8.13 2.35
N ILE A 222 1.08 8.20 2.85
CA ILE A 222 0.00 8.96 2.21
C ILE A 222 0.33 10.45 2.17
N ASP A 223 0.74 11.04 3.29
CA ASP A 223 1.08 12.46 3.42
C ASP A 223 2.23 12.85 2.49
N ASN A 224 3.29 12.04 2.46
CA ASN A 224 4.48 12.27 1.62
C ASN A 224 4.29 11.81 0.17
N LYS A 225 3.10 11.31 -0.21
CA LYS A 225 2.81 10.73 -1.54
C LYS A 225 3.80 9.63 -1.96
N ASN A 226 4.39 8.92 -1.01
CA ASN A 226 5.36 7.85 -1.26
C ASN A 226 4.69 6.48 -1.15
N PHE A 227 4.34 5.88 -2.29
CA PHE A 227 3.66 4.58 -2.35
C PHE A 227 4.56 3.44 -2.84
N PHE A 228 5.87 3.66 -2.90
CA PHE A 228 6.84 2.73 -3.49
C PHE A 228 7.47 1.79 -2.45
N GLU A 229 7.44 2.21 -1.19
CA GLU A 229 7.95 1.45 -0.08
C GLU A 229 6.93 1.37 1.05
N LEU A 230 6.88 0.23 1.73
CA LEU A 230 6.10 0.05 2.94
C LEU A 230 6.75 -1.03 3.80
N LYS A 231 7.27 -0.63 4.96
CA LYS A 231 7.89 -1.56 5.90
C LYS A 231 7.15 -1.53 7.22
N PHE A 232 6.41 -2.59 7.49
CA PHE A 232 5.78 -2.78 8.80
C PHE A 232 6.79 -3.18 9.87
N LYS A 233 6.47 -2.79 11.10
CA LYS A 233 7.09 -3.29 12.32
C LYS A 233 6.21 -4.40 12.87
N TYR A 234 6.81 -5.48 13.34
CA TYR A 234 6.08 -6.64 13.84
C TYR A 234 6.33 -6.84 15.33
N ASN A 235 5.29 -7.27 16.05
CA ASN A 235 5.30 -7.64 17.47
C ASN A 235 4.06 -8.49 17.81
N LEU A 236 3.81 -8.75 19.10
CA LEU A 236 2.70 -9.55 19.62
C LEU A 236 1.30 -9.05 19.21
N ASP A 237 1.12 -7.75 18.97
CA ASP A 237 -0.15 -7.16 18.52
C ASP A 237 -0.20 -6.90 17.00
N PHE A 238 0.89 -7.14 16.27
CA PHE A 238 0.94 -7.03 14.81
C PHE A 238 1.88 -8.10 14.22
N ILE A 239 1.30 -9.20 13.76
CA ILE A 239 2.00 -10.44 13.44
C ILE A 239 1.96 -10.68 11.94
N LYS A 240 3.11 -11.07 11.37
CA LYS A 240 3.20 -11.54 10.00
C LYS A 240 3.00 -13.06 9.97
N ASP A 241 1.97 -13.52 9.29
CA ASP A 241 1.67 -14.95 9.19
C ASP A 241 1.07 -15.31 7.84
N LYS A 242 1.70 -16.24 7.12
CA LYS A 242 1.20 -16.76 5.84
C LYS A 242 -0.05 -17.62 6.02
N ASN A 243 -0.14 -18.34 7.13
CA ASN A 243 -1.24 -19.23 7.50
C ASN A 243 -2.06 -18.63 8.65
N PHE A 244 -2.21 -17.31 8.66
CA PHE A 244 -2.93 -16.53 9.66
C PHE A 244 -4.28 -17.11 10.12
N ILE A 245 -4.99 -17.85 9.25
CA ILE A 245 -6.31 -18.45 9.51
C ILE A 245 -6.27 -19.48 10.64
N GLU A 246 -5.11 -20.09 10.94
CA GLU A 246 -4.96 -21.01 12.07
C GLU A 246 -5.10 -20.29 13.43
N ASN A 247 -4.92 -18.96 13.48
CA ASN A 247 -5.05 -18.17 14.71
C ASN A 247 -6.47 -17.57 14.90
N TYR A 248 -7.38 -17.83 13.97
CA TYR A 248 -8.78 -17.40 14.07
C TYR A 248 -9.46 -18.08 15.28
N ASP A 249 -10.23 -17.34 16.07
CA ASP A 249 -10.97 -17.93 17.19
C ASP A 249 -12.22 -18.69 16.69
N TYR A 250 -12.06 -19.98 16.43
CA TYR A 250 -13.16 -20.85 16.00
C TYR A 250 -14.18 -21.15 17.10
N SER A 251 -13.86 -20.90 18.37
CA SER A 251 -14.79 -21.09 19.48
C SER A 251 -15.80 -19.95 19.61
N ASN A 252 -15.43 -18.75 19.14
CA ASN A 252 -16.26 -17.54 19.20
C ASN A 252 -16.35 -16.85 17.81
N PRO A 253 -17.01 -17.47 16.82
CA PRO A 253 -17.17 -16.87 15.51
C PRO A 253 -17.85 -15.50 15.57
N GLY A 254 -17.36 -14.54 14.78
CA GLY A 254 -17.87 -13.16 14.72
C GLY A 254 -17.09 -12.16 15.59
N LYS A 255 -16.31 -12.64 16.57
CA LYS A 255 -15.42 -11.80 17.40
C LYS A 255 -14.18 -11.31 16.64
N ASP A 256 -13.71 -12.14 15.72
CA ASP A 256 -12.58 -11.92 14.82
C ASP A 256 -13.09 -11.69 13.38
N ILE A 257 -12.28 -11.10 12.49
CA ILE A 257 -12.65 -10.89 11.08
C ILE A 257 -11.48 -11.07 10.12
N ILE A 258 -11.77 -11.62 8.94
CA ILE A 258 -10.85 -11.59 7.80
C ILE A 258 -11.21 -10.44 6.86
N ILE A 259 -10.23 -9.62 6.49
CA ILE A 259 -10.38 -8.52 5.53
C ILE A 259 -9.56 -8.81 4.28
N CYS A 260 -10.21 -8.75 3.12
CA CYS A 260 -9.63 -8.94 1.80
C CYS A 260 -10.12 -7.89 0.80
N SER A 261 -9.58 -7.91 -0.42
CA SER A 261 -9.83 -6.85 -1.39
C SER A 261 -11.09 -7.04 -2.23
N THR A 262 -11.53 -8.28 -2.49
CA THR A 262 -12.67 -8.59 -3.37
C THR A 262 -13.73 -9.46 -2.68
N ASN A 263 -14.95 -9.43 -3.21
CA ASN A 263 -16.05 -10.31 -2.76
C ASN A 263 -15.75 -11.79 -3.04
N GLU A 264 -15.06 -12.11 -4.14
CA GLU A 264 -14.65 -13.47 -4.48
C GLU A 264 -13.69 -14.05 -3.43
N LYS A 265 -12.67 -13.29 -3.03
CA LYS A 265 -11.75 -13.71 -1.95
C LYS A 265 -12.46 -13.82 -0.61
N SER A 266 -13.40 -12.91 -0.33
CA SER A 266 -14.22 -12.97 0.89
C SER A 266 -15.01 -14.28 0.92
N LEU A 267 -15.64 -14.67 -0.19
CA LEU A 267 -16.32 -15.96 -0.31
C LEU A 267 -15.38 -17.15 -0.09
N GLU A 268 -14.17 -17.12 -0.68
CA GLU A 268 -13.17 -18.16 -0.49
C GLU A 268 -12.77 -18.33 0.98
N TYR A 269 -12.47 -17.22 1.67
CA TYR A 269 -12.12 -17.24 3.09
C TYR A 269 -13.29 -17.67 3.97
N ASN A 270 -14.50 -17.20 3.67
CA ASN A 270 -15.71 -17.65 4.35
C ASN A 270 -15.86 -19.17 4.27
N GLN A 271 -15.70 -19.75 3.09
CA GLN A 271 -15.74 -21.21 2.91
C GLN A 271 -14.62 -21.92 3.67
N LYS A 272 -13.40 -21.36 3.70
CA LYS A 272 -12.27 -21.93 4.46
C LYS A 272 -12.53 -21.96 5.96
N VAL A 273 -13.05 -20.87 6.53
CA VAL A 273 -13.41 -20.81 7.97
C VAL A 273 -14.50 -21.83 8.28
N ARG A 274 -15.57 -21.89 7.46
CA ARG A 274 -16.65 -22.87 7.64
C ARG A 274 -16.17 -24.32 7.58
N ARG A 275 -15.29 -24.67 6.63
CA ARG A 275 -14.69 -26.01 6.56
C ARG A 275 -13.88 -26.36 7.80
N LYS A 276 -13.13 -25.41 8.37
CA LYS A 276 -12.39 -25.58 9.63
C LYS A 276 -13.32 -25.80 10.84
N MET A 277 -14.54 -25.27 10.77
CA MET A 277 -15.61 -25.53 11.75
C MET A 277 -16.41 -26.81 11.46
N ASN A 278 -16.00 -27.62 10.47
CA ASN A 278 -16.73 -28.79 9.98
C ASN A 278 -18.14 -28.49 9.44
N TYR A 279 -18.42 -27.24 9.05
CA TYR A 279 -19.69 -26.86 8.44
C TYR A 279 -19.73 -27.30 6.97
N LYS A 280 -20.92 -27.72 6.52
CA LYS A 280 -21.17 -28.22 5.16
C LYS A 280 -21.63 -27.09 4.23
N TYR A 281 -22.28 -27.45 3.13
CA TYR A 281 -22.74 -26.49 2.12
C TYR A 281 -23.87 -25.59 2.65
N ASN A 282 -24.89 -26.18 3.29
CA ASN A 282 -26.03 -25.45 3.84
C ASN A 282 -25.65 -24.62 5.06
N ILE A 283 -26.49 -23.64 5.42
CA ILE A 283 -26.35 -22.86 6.64
C ILE A 283 -26.42 -23.79 7.86
N GLU A 284 -25.60 -23.52 8.86
CA GLU A 284 -25.56 -24.24 10.14
C GLU A 284 -25.88 -23.29 11.31
N ILE A 285 -26.39 -23.84 12.42
CA ILE A 285 -26.56 -23.07 13.65
C ILE A 285 -25.18 -22.60 14.13
N GLY A 286 -25.09 -21.30 14.45
CA GLY A 286 -23.84 -20.63 14.80
C GLY A 286 -23.17 -19.90 13.63
N ASP A 287 -23.65 -20.07 12.39
CA ASP A 287 -23.09 -19.34 11.25
C ASP A 287 -23.19 -17.81 11.46
N ILE A 288 -22.16 -17.08 11.02
CA ILE A 288 -22.18 -15.62 10.99
C ILE A 288 -22.58 -15.17 9.58
N LEU A 289 -23.66 -14.42 9.50
CA LEU A 289 -24.21 -13.85 8.29
C LEU A 289 -24.03 -12.33 8.28
N LEU A 290 -23.85 -11.78 7.08
CA LEU A 290 -23.73 -10.38 6.77
C LEU A 290 -24.87 -10.02 5.82
N ASN A 291 -25.75 -9.13 6.24
CA ASN A 291 -26.78 -8.57 5.37
C ASN A 291 -26.16 -7.65 4.31
N THR A 292 -26.58 -7.79 3.06
CA THR A 292 -25.98 -7.08 1.92
C THR A 292 -26.88 -6.04 1.26
N LYS A 293 -28.14 -5.88 1.73
CA LYS A 293 -29.10 -4.93 1.17
C LYS A 293 -29.86 -4.21 2.26
N ASN A 294 -30.30 -2.99 2.01
CA ASN A 294 -31.24 -2.34 2.91
C ASN A 294 -32.63 -2.97 2.73
N VAL A 295 -33.20 -3.49 3.81
CA VAL A 295 -34.52 -4.11 3.81
C VAL A 295 -35.33 -3.50 4.94
N TYR A 296 -36.64 -3.34 4.72
CA TYR A 296 -37.57 -2.96 5.76
C TYR A 296 -38.42 -4.18 6.10
N PHE A 297 -38.27 -4.70 7.31
CA PHE A 297 -38.91 -5.93 7.75
C PHE A 297 -39.52 -5.71 9.14
N ASP A 298 -40.79 -6.07 9.31
CA ASP A 298 -41.53 -5.94 10.58
C ASP A 298 -41.39 -4.56 11.26
N ASN A 299 -41.64 -3.49 10.49
CA ASN A 299 -41.48 -2.11 10.93
C ASN A 299 -40.07 -1.71 11.43
N LYS A 300 -39.05 -2.53 11.14
CA LYS A 300 -37.65 -2.28 11.48
C LYS A 300 -36.80 -2.25 10.19
N PRO A 301 -36.01 -1.20 9.98
CA PRO A 301 -35.03 -1.21 8.90
C PRO A 301 -33.82 -2.07 9.30
N ILE A 302 -33.47 -3.02 8.44
CA ILE A 302 -32.25 -3.82 8.52
C ILE A 302 -31.31 -3.30 7.41
N PHE A 303 -30.18 -2.72 7.82
CA PHE A 303 -29.30 -2.03 6.89
C PHE A 303 -28.22 -2.96 6.32
N ASN A 304 -27.76 -2.62 5.12
CA ASN A 304 -26.58 -3.25 4.51
C ASN A 304 -25.36 -3.11 5.44
N GLY A 305 -24.67 -4.22 5.70
CA GLY A 305 -23.50 -4.24 6.58
C GLY A 305 -23.75 -4.79 7.99
N GLU A 306 -25.00 -5.09 8.35
CA GLU A 306 -25.32 -5.69 9.66
C GLU A 306 -24.96 -7.17 9.72
N PHE A 307 -24.49 -7.61 10.90
CA PHE A 307 -23.99 -8.96 11.15
C PHE A 307 -24.89 -9.69 12.13
N PHE A 308 -25.27 -10.90 11.75
CA PHE A 308 -26.16 -11.77 12.50
C PHE A 308 -25.51 -13.12 12.76
N LYS A 309 -25.77 -13.69 13.93
CA LYS A 309 -25.48 -15.09 14.24
C LYS A 309 -26.75 -15.91 14.06
N VAL A 310 -26.66 -17.02 13.35
CA VAL A 310 -27.76 -17.98 13.23
C VAL A 310 -27.94 -18.69 14.57
N ILE A 311 -29.13 -18.57 15.17
CA ILE A 311 -29.49 -19.21 16.43
C ILE A 311 -30.34 -20.44 16.17
N ASP A 312 -31.25 -20.37 15.19
CA ASP A 312 -32.13 -21.49 14.84
C ASP A 312 -32.47 -21.49 13.34
N ILE A 313 -32.81 -22.66 12.83
CA ILE A 313 -33.22 -22.89 11.44
C ILE A 313 -34.63 -23.50 11.49
N LEU A 314 -35.63 -22.66 11.22
CA LEU A 314 -37.03 -23.06 11.34
C LEU A 314 -37.52 -23.82 10.11
N ASN A 315 -37.04 -23.41 8.93
CA ASN A 315 -37.47 -23.98 7.65
C ASN A 315 -36.41 -23.77 6.57
N HIS A 316 -36.40 -24.67 5.58
CA HIS A 316 -35.60 -24.57 4.36
C HIS A 316 -36.46 -25.01 3.17
N GLU A 317 -36.63 -24.11 2.20
CA GLU A 317 -37.47 -24.33 1.02
C GLU A 317 -36.72 -24.02 -0.28
N LYS A 318 -37.10 -24.73 -1.35
CA LYS A 318 -36.63 -24.51 -2.72
C LYS A 318 -37.83 -24.28 -3.63
N LYS A 319 -37.80 -23.20 -4.40
CA LYS A 319 -38.84 -22.81 -5.34
C LYS A 319 -38.27 -22.74 -6.75
N ASP A 320 -38.95 -23.38 -7.69
CA ASP A 320 -38.65 -23.25 -9.10
C ASP A 320 -39.29 -21.95 -9.64
N SER A 321 -38.54 -21.14 -10.38
CA SER A 321 -39.01 -19.88 -10.95
C SER A 321 -38.42 -19.63 -12.33
N PHE A 322 -39.21 -18.98 -13.19
CA PHE A 322 -38.89 -18.72 -14.58
C PHE A 322 -38.03 -17.46 -14.76
N VAL A 323 -37.11 -17.53 -15.72
CA VAL A 323 -36.31 -16.41 -16.23
C VAL A 323 -36.72 -16.17 -17.68
N GLY A 324 -37.80 -15.41 -17.90
CA GLY A 324 -38.31 -15.15 -19.25
C GLY A 324 -38.88 -16.39 -19.95
N LYS A 325 -38.71 -16.49 -21.28
CA LYS A 325 -39.29 -17.58 -22.09
C LYS A 325 -38.41 -18.84 -22.09
N GLY A 326 -38.53 -19.67 -21.05
CA GLY A 326 -38.11 -21.09 -21.07
C GLY A 326 -36.92 -21.48 -20.20
N GLU A 327 -36.27 -20.54 -19.50
CA GLU A 327 -35.22 -20.87 -18.53
C GLU A 327 -35.78 -20.90 -17.10
N HIS A 328 -35.34 -21.89 -16.30
CA HIS A 328 -35.75 -22.08 -14.91
C HIS A 328 -34.55 -21.95 -13.98
N VAL A 329 -34.75 -21.34 -12.81
CA VAL A 329 -33.75 -21.27 -11.75
C VAL A 329 -34.37 -21.63 -10.40
N ILE A 330 -33.58 -22.32 -9.57
CA ILE A 330 -33.99 -22.71 -8.22
C ILE A 330 -33.67 -21.56 -7.25
N LEU A 331 -34.70 -21.02 -6.64
CA LEU A 331 -34.63 -20.05 -5.55
C LEU A 331 -34.68 -20.80 -4.21
N GLU A 332 -33.69 -20.59 -3.36
CA GLU A 332 -33.49 -21.27 -2.09
C GLU A 332 -33.66 -20.27 -0.95
N PHE A 333 -34.53 -20.59 0.01
CA PHE A 333 -34.85 -19.72 1.15
C PHE A 333 -34.76 -20.47 2.47
N TYR A 334 -34.40 -19.75 3.53
CA TYR A 334 -34.45 -20.27 4.89
C TYR A 334 -35.26 -19.31 5.75
N ASP A 335 -36.03 -19.85 6.68
CA ASP A 335 -36.59 -19.10 7.79
C ASP A 335 -35.69 -19.31 8.99
N LEU A 336 -35.04 -18.23 9.44
CA LEU A 336 -34.00 -18.29 10.46
C LEU A 336 -34.38 -17.43 11.67
N VAL A 337 -33.95 -17.88 12.84
CA VAL A 337 -33.82 -17.00 14.01
C VAL A 337 -32.40 -16.48 14.03
N LEU A 338 -32.26 -15.17 13.85
CA LEU A 338 -30.99 -14.46 13.75
C LEU A 338 -30.82 -13.58 14.98
N LYS A 339 -29.62 -13.59 15.55
CA LYS A 339 -29.22 -12.70 16.63
C LYS A 339 -28.25 -11.65 16.16
N ASP A 340 -28.58 -10.38 16.35
CA ASP A 340 -27.65 -9.30 16.06
C ASP A 340 -26.40 -9.40 16.92
N THR A 341 -25.24 -9.37 16.28
CA THR A 341 -23.94 -9.57 16.94
C THR A 341 -23.55 -8.46 17.92
N TYR A 342 -24.29 -7.34 17.96
CA TYR A 342 -24.04 -6.20 18.85
C TYR A 342 -25.16 -6.00 19.88
N PHE A 343 -26.41 -5.89 19.43
CA PHE A 343 -27.56 -5.61 20.31
C PHE A 343 -28.08 -6.84 21.05
N ASN A 344 -27.65 -8.05 20.66
CA ASN A 344 -28.23 -9.29 21.15
C ASN A 344 -29.76 -9.40 20.92
N GLU A 345 -30.33 -8.54 20.07
CA GLU A 345 -31.72 -8.64 19.63
C GLU A 345 -31.87 -9.83 18.68
N GLU A 346 -32.96 -10.57 18.84
CA GLU A 346 -33.30 -11.70 17.99
C GLU A 346 -34.41 -11.30 17.03
N ILE A 347 -34.28 -11.72 15.78
CA ILE A 347 -35.25 -11.50 14.72
C ILE A 347 -35.53 -12.82 14.03
N THR A 348 -36.79 -13.09 13.71
CA THR A 348 -37.19 -14.22 12.89
C THR A 348 -37.45 -13.70 11.49
N VAL A 349 -36.65 -14.14 10.51
CA VAL A 349 -36.67 -13.55 9.17
C VAL A 349 -36.39 -14.59 8.09
N LYS A 350 -37.01 -14.40 6.92
CA LYS A 350 -36.71 -15.16 5.72
C LYS A 350 -35.45 -14.62 5.06
N ILE A 351 -34.55 -15.49 4.64
CA ILE A 351 -33.33 -15.14 3.92
C ILE A 351 -33.31 -15.77 2.53
N PHE A 352 -32.65 -15.11 1.58
CA PHE A 352 -32.45 -15.63 0.23
C PHE A 352 -31.07 -16.28 0.09
N ALA A 353 -31.01 -17.61 0.22
CA ALA A 353 -29.76 -18.36 0.36
C ALA A 353 -28.90 -18.41 -0.90
N ASN A 354 -29.48 -18.26 -2.11
CA ASN A 354 -28.66 -18.18 -3.34
C ASN A 354 -27.65 -17.02 -3.29
N SER A 355 -27.92 -15.97 -2.49
CA SER A 355 -27.02 -14.83 -2.34
C SER A 355 -25.71 -15.15 -1.58
N LEU A 356 -25.68 -16.22 -0.78
CA LEU A 356 -24.52 -16.62 0.03
C LEU A 356 -23.27 -16.92 -0.82
N PHE A 357 -23.48 -17.47 -2.02
CA PHE A 357 -22.43 -17.95 -2.90
C PHE A 357 -22.15 -17.00 -4.07
N SER A 358 -22.77 -15.82 -4.08
CA SER A 358 -22.51 -14.82 -5.12
C SER A 358 -21.08 -14.29 -5.03
N ARG A 359 -20.36 -14.36 -6.17
CA ARG A 359 -19.01 -13.79 -6.34
C ARG A 359 -19.04 -12.27 -6.58
N SER A 360 -20.17 -11.73 -7.03
CA SER A 360 -20.38 -10.29 -7.28
C SER A 360 -20.89 -9.54 -6.05
N THR A 361 -21.07 -8.22 -6.14
CA THR A 361 -21.65 -7.43 -5.04
C THR A 361 -23.11 -7.79 -4.77
N ASP A 362 -23.84 -8.13 -5.83
CA ASP A 362 -25.26 -8.51 -5.83
C ASP A 362 -25.45 -9.91 -6.44
N ILE A 363 -26.67 -10.44 -6.40
CA ILE A 363 -27.07 -11.70 -7.03
C ILE A 363 -27.02 -11.62 -8.55
N ASP A 364 -27.00 -12.79 -9.20
CA ASP A 364 -27.04 -12.88 -10.66
C ASP A 364 -28.33 -12.29 -11.24
N ILE A 365 -28.25 -11.73 -12.45
CA ILE A 365 -29.39 -11.06 -13.10
C ILE A 365 -30.56 -12.01 -13.34
N ASN A 366 -30.29 -13.29 -13.62
CA ASN A 366 -31.33 -14.30 -13.83
C ASN A 366 -32.01 -14.66 -12.50
N LEU A 367 -31.25 -14.83 -11.42
CA LEU A 367 -31.80 -14.99 -10.08
C LEU A 367 -32.66 -13.79 -9.67
N LYS A 368 -32.19 -12.58 -10.00
CA LYS A 368 -32.93 -11.34 -9.74
C LYS A 368 -34.27 -11.36 -10.47
N LYS A 369 -34.27 -11.58 -11.79
CA LYS A 369 -35.49 -11.69 -12.61
C LYS A 369 -36.45 -12.77 -12.11
N ALA A 370 -35.94 -13.94 -11.76
CA ALA A 370 -36.76 -15.03 -11.24
C ALA A 370 -37.37 -14.72 -9.87
N LEU A 371 -36.61 -14.11 -8.96
CA LEU A 371 -37.12 -13.67 -7.66
C LEU A 371 -38.24 -12.63 -7.84
N TYR A 372 -38.02 -11.63 -8.69
CA TYR A 372 -39.04 -10.61 -8.97
C TYR A 372 -40.26 -11.18 -9.69
N SER A 373 -40.07 -12.02 -10.70
CA SER A 373 -41.19 -12.66 -11.41
C SER A 373 -42.02 -13.50 -10.44
N MET A 374 -41.38 -14.29 -9.57
CA MET A 374 -42.08 -15.05 -8.53
C MET A 374 -42.89 -14.14 -7.59
N CYS A 375 -42.34 -13.00 -7.18
CA CYS A 375 -43.00 -12.11 -6.23
C CYS A 375 -44.11 -11.25 -6.85
N ILE A 376 -43.99 -10.86 -8.13
CA ILE A 376 -44.86 -9.83 -8.74
C ILE A 376 -45.83 -10.42 -9.78
N ASN A 377 -45.62 -11.63 -10.30
CA ASN A 377 -46.53 -12.23 -11.30
C ASN A 377 -48.00 -12.27 -10.83
N GLU A 378 -48.26 -12.51 -9.54
CA GLU A 378 -49.62 -12.50 -8.98
C GLU A 378 -50.24 -11.09 -8.92
N ILE A 379 -49.41 -10.06 -8.77
CA ILE A 379 -49.83 -8.65 -8.71
C ILE A 379 -50.17 -8.15 -10.12
N TYR A 380 -49.33 -8.47 -11.12
CA TYR A 380 -49.52 -8.02 -12.51
C TYR A 380 -50.73 -8.63 -13.22
N GLN A 381 -51.18 -9.82 -12.80
CA GLN A 381 -52.39 -10.43 -13.38
C GLN A 381 -53.68 -9.67 -13.01
N LYS A 382 -53.65 -8.82 -11.97
CA LYS A 382 -54.78 -7.99 -11.54
C LYS A 382 -54.67 -6.59 -12.14
N LYS A 383 -55.51 -6.27 -13.14
CA LYS A 383 -55.58 -4.91 -13.72
C LYS A 383 -56.28 -3.93 -12.76
N GLY A 384 -55.84 -2.66 -12.75
CA GLY A 384 -56.53 -1.56 -12.07
C GLY A 384 -56.23 -1.41 -10.57
N LEU A 385 -55.16 -2.03 -10.06
CA LEU A 385 -54.75 -1.88 -8.66
C LEU A 385 -54.20 -0.47 -8.38
N SER A 386 -54.57 0.10 -7.23
CA SER A 386 -53.97 1.34 -6.75
C SER A 386 -52.50 1.13 -6.38
N THR A 387 -51.72 2.20 -6.44
CA THR A 387 -50.29 2.17 -6.09
C THR A 387 -50.09 1.78 -4.63
N GLU A 388 -51.00 2.20 -3.74
CA GLU A 388 -51.04 1.83 -2.33
C GLU A 388 -51.27 0.34 -2.11
N PHE A 389 -52.16 -0.29 -2.89
CA PHE A 389 -52.41 -1.72 -2.76
C PHE A 389 -51.20 -2.54 -3.22
N ILE A 390 -50.55 -2.12 -4.31
CA ILE A 390 -49.31 -2.77 -4.79
C ILE A 390 -48.21 -2.66 -3.72
N LEU A 391 -48.03 -1.48 -3.11
CA LEU A 391 -47.12 -1.28 -1.98
C LEU A 391 -47.42 -2.23 -0.81
N GLN A 392 -48.67 -2.36 -0.41
CA GLN A 392 -49.06 -3.26 0.68
C GLN A 392 -48.76 -4.73 0.38
N GLN A 393 -48.97 -5.18 -0.86
CA GLN A 393 -48.64 -6.55 -1.25
C GLN A 393 -47.13 -6.80 -1.22
N ILE A 394 -46.34 -5.83 -1.67
CA ILE A 394 -44.88 -5.91 -1.66
C ILE A 394 -44.34 -5.88 -0.23
N ASP A 395 -44.81 -4.95 0.61
CA ASP A 395 -44.37 -4.81 2.00
C ASP A 395 -44.68 -6.06 2.85
N ASN A 396 -45.75 -6.79 2.51
CA ASN A 396 -46.12 -8.04 3.19
C ASN A 396 -45.55 -9.31 2.54
N ASN A 397 -44.87 -9.21 1.39
CA ASN A 397 -44.35 -10.39 0.70
C ASN A 397 -43.03 -10.86 1.35
N PRO A 398 -42.99 -12.04 1.99
CA PRO A 398 -41.80 -12.52 2.70
C PRO A 398 -40.63 -12.88 1.78
N TYR A 399 -40.90 -13.20 0.51
CA TYR A 399 -39.86 -13.51 -0.49
C TYR A 399 -39.24 -12.25 -1.06
N PHE A 400 -40.06 -11.22 -1.31
CA PHE A 400 -39.57 -9.93 -1.78
C PHE A 400 -38.71 -9.25 -0.71
N ASN A 401 -39.12 -9.34 0.56
CA ASN A 401 -38.41 -8.77 1.69
C ASN A 401 -37.42 -9.75 2.35
N ALA A 402 -37.09 -10.87 1.70
CA ALA A 402 -36.12 -11.80 2.22
C ALA A 402 -34.73 -11.12 2.29
N LEU A 403 -34.00 -11.32 3.39
CA LEU A 403 -32.67 -10.74 3.51
C LEU A 403 -31.71 -11.40 2.52
N HIS A 404 -31.00 -10.57 1.77
CA HIS A 404 -29.85 -11.01 0.99
C HIS A 404 -28.63 -11.04 1.91
N VAL A 405 -28.01 -12.20 2.03
CA VAL A 405 -26.96 -12.45 3.00
C VAL A 405 -25.73 -13.05 2.35
N LYS A 406 -24.58 -12.76 2.94
CA LYS A 406 -23.33 -13.48 2.71
C LYS A 406 -22.81 -14.02 4.03
N TYR A 407 -21.91 -14.99 3.99
CA TYR A 407 -21.17 -15.36 5.19
C TYR A 407 -20.29 -14.18 5.66
N GLY A 408 -20.22 -13.99 6.98
CA GLY A 408 -19.63 -12.83 7.63
C GLY A 408 -18.29 -13.07 8.33
N TYR A 409 -17.62 -14.21 8.07
CA TYR A 409 -16.28 -14.48 8.61
C TYR A 409 -15.18 -13.67 7.92
N ALA A 410 -15.41 -13.35 6.65
CA ALA A 410 -14.52 -12.59 5.80
C ALA A 410 -15.28 -11.55 4.98
N ILE A 411 -14.74 -10.33 4.86
CA ILE A 411 -15.39 -9.21 4.17
C ILE A 411 -14.37 -8.34 3.42
N THR A 412 -14.88 -7.43 2.59
CA THR A 412 -14.04 -6.39 1.98
C THR A 412 -13.80 -5.23 2.94
N ALA A 413 -12.68 -4.51 2.79
CA ALA A 413 -12.35 -3.38 3.68
C ALA A 413 -13.43 -2.27 3.69
N HIS A 414 -14.08 -1.99 2.56
CA HIS A 414 -15.22 -1.06 2.51
C HIS A 414 -16.35 -1.49 3.44
N LYS A 415 -16.70 -2.79 3.45
CA LYS A 415 -17.70 -3.35 4.37
C LYS A 415 -17.22 -3.43 5.82
N ALA A 416 -15.93 -3.27 6.05
CA ALA A 416 -15.34 -3.24 7.38
C ALA A 416 -15.36 -1.85 8.03
N GLN A 417 -15.61 -0.78 7.26
CA GLN A 417 -15.67 0.60 7.76
C GLN A 417 -16.76 0.76 8.82
N GLY A 418 -16.49 1.60 9.83
CA GLY A 418 -17.36 1.73 11.00
C GLY A 418 -17.41 0.48 11.89
N GLY A 419 -16.57 -0.52 11.62
CA GLY A 419 -16.44 -1.74 12.40
C GLY A 419 -15.18 -1.81 13.26
N GLU A 420 -15.25 -2.59 14.34
CA GLU A 420 -14.10 -2.94 15.18
C GLU A 420 -14.21 -4.41 15.61
N TRP A 421 -13.08 -5.14 15.63
CA TRP A 421 -12.99 -6.56 16.04
C TRP A 421 -11.77 -6.80 16.90
N ASN A 422 -11.74 -7.90 17.66
CA ASN A 422 -10.61 -8.20 18.54
C ASN A 422 -9.36 -8.52 17.73
N LYS A 423 -9.45 -9.51 16.83
CA LYS A 423 -8.38 -9.80 15.87
C LYS A 423 -8.84 -9.54 14.44
N VAL A 424 -7.94 -8.94 13.66
CA VAL A 424 -8.14 -8.73 12.22
C VAL A 424 -7.09 -9.50 11.44
N PHE A 425 -7.56 -10.27 10.47
CA PHE A 425 -6.77 -11.09 9.58
C PHE A 425 -6.76 -10.44 8.19
N ILE A 426 -5.62 -9.92 7.74
CA ILE A 426 -5.52 -9.15 6.50
C ILE A 426 -4.83 -9.97 5.41
N ASP A 427 -5.55 -10.20 4.31
CA ASP A 427 -4.95 -10.59 3.03
C ASP A 427 -4.68 -9.34 2.20
N PRO A 428 -3.41 -8.86 2.14
CA PRO A 428 -3.06 -7.58 1.54
C PRO A 428 -3.03 -7.62 0.01
N ASP A 429 -3.38 -8.75 -0.61
CA ASP A 429 -3.45 -8.87 -2.06
C ASP A 429 -4.71 -8.18 -2.61
N TYR A 430 -4.49 -7.25 -3.54
CA TYR A 430 -5.39 -6.18 -3.97
C TYR A 430 -5.67 -6.35 -5.45
N TYR A 431 -6.92 -6.16 -5.84
CA TYR A 431 -7.34 -6.35 -7.22
C TYR A 431 -6.80 -5.27 -8.18
N ASN A 432 -6.44 -4.11 -7.62
CA ASN A 432 -5.95 -2.93 -8.33
C ASN A 432 -4.42 -2.77 -8.15
N ALA A 433 -3.89 -1.58 -8.43
CA ALA A 433 -2.48 -1.27 -8.25
C ALA A 433 -2.09 -1.09 -6.77
N PHE A 434 -1.02 -1.79 -6.35
CA PHE A 434 -0.48 -1.75 -4.99
C PHE A 434 0.22 -0.44 -4.59
N LYS A 435 0.70 0.34 -5.56
CA LYS A 435 1.52 1.54 -5.32
C LYS A 435 0.68 2.81 -5.48
N THR A 436 -0.47 2.85 -4.81
CA THR A 436 -1.43 3.95 -4.94
C THR A 436 -1.89 4.45 -3.57
N LYS A 437 -2.33 5.71 -3.50
CA LYS A 437 -3.01 6.27 -2.32
C LYS A 437 -4.16 5.37 -1.87
N GLU A 438 -4.96 4.89 -2.81
CA GLU A 438 -6.12 4.01 -2.55
C GLU A 438 -5.72 2.72 -1.85
N TYR A 439 -4.66 2.04 -2.29
CA TYR A 439 -4.18 0.81 -1.64
C TYR A 439 -3.67 1.07 -0.22
N PHE A 440 -2.98 2.20 0.00
CA PHE A 440 -2.50 2.57 1.33
C PHE A 440 -3.69 2.93 2.25
N GLN A 441 -4.71 3.64 1.76
CA GLN A 441 -5.95 3.88 2.50
C GLN A 441 -6.71 2.57 2.79
N TRP A 442 -6.69 1.62 1.86
CA TRP A 442 -7.27 0.29 2.05
C TRP A 442 -6.57 -0.47 3.19
N LEU A 443 -5.23 -0.51 3.18
CA LEU A 443 -4.43 -1.12 4.26
C LEU A 443 -4.66 -0.41 5.59
N TYR A 444 -4.66 0.92 5.60
CA TYR A 444 -4.93 1.72 6.79
C TYR A 444 -6.29 1.39 7.39
N THR A 445 -7.33 1.37 6.53
CA THR A 445 -8.70 1.03 6.94
C THR A 445 -8.74 -0.36 7.56
N ALA A 446 -8.15 -1.36 6.90
CA ALA A 446 -8.14 -2.75 7.39
C ALA A 446 -7.42 -2.89 8.74
N ILE A 447 -6.21 -2.32 8.87
CA ILE A 447 -5.40 -2.40 10.10
C ILE A 447 -6.11 -1.73 11.28
N THR A 448 -6.74 -0.58 11.05
CA THR A 448 -7.40 0.19 12.12
C THR A 448 -8.71 -0.41 12.61
N ARG A 449 -9.20 -1.51 12.01
CA ARG A 449 -10.36 -2.23 12.53
C ARG A 449 -10.03 -3.11 13.73
N ALA A 450 -8.75 -3.38 14.00
CA ALA A 450 -8.32 -4.24 15.09
C ALA A 450 -8.27 -3.51 16.43
N LYS A 451 -8.88 -4.11 17.46
CA LYS A 451 -8.80 -3.66 18.85
C LYS A 451 -7.57 -4.23 19.56
N GLU A 452 -7.22 -5.50 19.30
CA GLU A 452 -6.20 -6.23 20.07
C GLU A 452 -5.04 -6.71 19.21
N ARG A 453 -5.31 -7.39 18.07
CA ARG A 453 -4.25 -7.97 17.22
C ARG A 453 -4.54 -7.85 15.74
N VAL A 454 -3.49 -7.68 14.95
CA VAL A 454 -3.52 -7.85 13.49
C VAL A 454 -2.64 -9.03 13.11
N TYR A 455 -3.17 -9.92 12.26
CA TYR A 455 -2.39 -10.90 11.52
C TYR A 455 -2.43 -10.52 10.04
N ILE A 456 -1.28 -10.39 9.40
CA ILE A 456 -1.19 -9.97 7.99
C ILE A 456 -0.27 -10.91 7.20
N LYS A 457 -0.68 -11.22 5.96
CA LYS A 457 0.20 -11.92 5.01
C LYS A 457 1.32 -11.00 4.49
N GLU A 458 2.23 -11.54 3.71
CA GLU A 458 3.23 -10.73 2.99
C GLU A 458 2.54 -9.72 2.06
N VAL A 459 2.97 -8.46 2.07
CA VAL A 459 2.51 -7.48 1.08
C VAL A 459 3.00 -7.90 -0.32
N PRO A 460 2.14 -7.86 -1.34
CA PRO A 460 2.38 -8.51 -2.64
C PRO A 460 3.29 -7.73 -3.59
N PHE A 461 3.83 -6.57 -3.18
CA PHE A 461 4.76 -5.78 -3.98
C PHE A 461 6.10 -5.70 -3.28
N LYS A 462 7.15 -5.85 -4.08
CA LYS A 462 8.50 -5.70 -3.59
C LYS A 462 8.78 -4.22 -3.35
N VAL A 463 9.07 -3.92 -2.10
CA VAL A 463 9.52 -2.62 -1.66
C VAL A 463 10.99 -2.48 -1.99
N PHE A 464 11.33 -1.59 -2.92
CA PHE A 464 12.71 -1.29 -3.27
C PHE A 464 13.18 -0.09 -2.47
N SER A 465 14.06 -0.33 -1.49
CA SER A 465 14.65 0.76 -0.72
C SER A 465 15.78 1.42 -1.50
N TYR A 466 15.73 2.74 -1.63
CA TYR A 466 16.80 3.54 -2.23
C TYR A 466 17.69 4.22 -1.18
N ASN A 467 17.40 4.03 0.12
CA ASN A 467 18.12 4.71 1.21
C ASN A 467 19.60 4.32 1.31
N LYS A 468 19.97 3.17 0.74
CA LYS A 468 21.36 2.68 0.64
C LYS A 468 21.92 2.72 -0.78
N LEU A 469 21.23 3.40 -1.71
CA LEU A 469 21.62 3.45 -3.10
C LEU A 469 22.90 4.28 -3.26
N LYS A 470 23.96 3.67 -3.80
CA LYS A 470 25.19 4.40 -4.14
C LYS A 470 24.96 5.18 -5.44
N LEU A 471 24.99 6.51 -5.38
CA LEU A 471 24.88 7.38 -6.55
C LEU A 471 26.27 7.62 -7.16
N GLN A 472 26.36 7.55 -8.48
CA GLN A 472 27.57 7.82 -9.25
C GLN A 472 27.36 9.02 -10.17
N PHE A 473 28.21 10.04 -9.98
CA PHE A 473 28.14 11.34 -10.66
C PHE A 473 29.12 11.43 -11.84
N ASP A 474 29.78 10.34 -12.22
CA ASP A 474 30.65 10.25 -13.39
C ASP A 474 29.83 9.87 -14.63
N PHE A 475 29.56 10.86 -15.49
CA PHE A 475 28.80 10.71 -16.73
C PHE A 475 29.48 11.39 -17.91
N THR A 476 29.19 10.91 -19.12
CA THR A 476 29.69 11.50 -20.38
C THR A 476 28.64 12.41 -21.00
N ILE A 477 29.04 13.60 -21.46
CA ILE A 477 28.14 14.51 -22.18
C ILE A 477 28.22 14.20 -23.68
N LYS A 478 27.10 13.91 -24.32
CA LYS A 478 27.00 13.62 -25.77
C LYS A 478 25.90 14.45 -26.42
N ARG A 479 26.10 14.84 -27.68
CA ARG A 479 25.06 15.54 -28.47
C ARG A 479 23.86 14.63 -28.78
N GLU A 480 24.11 13.35 -29.00
CA GLU A 480 23.10 12.33 -29.31
C GLU A 480 23.38 11.05 -28.50
N ILE A 481 22.31 10.39 -28.06
CA ILE A 481 22.34 9.14 -27.31
C ILE A 481 21.61 8.08 -28.14
N ASN A 482 22.24 6.94 -28.37
CA ASN A 482 21.59 5.80 -29.02
C ASN A 482 20.55 5.20 -28.07
N ILE A 483 19.28 5.24 -28.47
CA ILE A 483 18.14 4.81 -27.66
C ILE A 483 17.63 3.45 -28.14
N SER A 484 17.45 2.51 -27.22
CA SER A 484 16.69 1.28 -27.43
C SER A 484 15.28 1.48 -26.90
N TYR A 485 14.26 1.46 -27.78
CA TYR A 485 12.85 1.67 -27.41
C TYR A 485 12.15 0.40 -26.89
N ASN A 486 12.91 -0.61 -26.46
CA ASN A 486 12.34 -1.84 -25.93
C ASN A 486 11.68 -1.58 -24.56
N LEU A 487 10.53 -2.20 -24.28
CA LEU A 487 9.79 -2.14 -23.01
C LEU A 487 9.19 -3.52 -22.65
N ARG A 488 9.92 -4.59 -22.94
CA ARG A 488 9.50 -5.98 -22.68
C ARG A 488 10.23 -6.59 -21.49
N PHE A 489 9.50 -6.93 -20.45
CA PHE A 489 10.07 -7.48 -19.21
C PHE A 489 10.11 -9.01 -19.22
N SER A 490 11.23 -9.60 -18.79
CA SER A 490 11.40 -11.05 -18.68
C SER A 490 10.76 -11.65 -17.42
N ASN A 491 10.50 -10.83 -16.38
CA ASN A 491 9.76 -11.25 -15.18
C ASN A 491 9.02 -10.07 -14.51
N SER A 492 8.08 -10.39 -13.61
CA SER A 492 7.26 -9.42 -12.89
C SER A 492 8.06 -8.51 -11.96
N ILE A 493 9.15 -8.98 -11.36
CA ILE A 493 9.96 -8.19 -10.41
C ILE A 493 10.72 -7.07 -11.14
N LEU A 494 11.23 -7.32 -12.35
CA LEU A 494 11.86 -6.30 -13.19
C LEU A 494 10.85 -5.26 -13.67
N LYS A 495 9.62 -5.70 -13.97
CA LYS A 495 8.51 -4.78 -14.24
C LYS A 495 8.21 -3.92 -13.01
N ASP A 496 8.17 -4.49 -11.81
CA ASP A 496 7.95 -3.75 -10.57
C ASP A 496 9.07 -2.74 -10.28
N LEU A 497 10.32 -3.09 -10.62
CA LEU A 497 11.50 -2.23 -10.48
C LEU A 497 11.46 -1.07 -11.48
N TYR A 498 11.11 -1.34 -12.73
CA TYR A 498 10.84 -0.32 -13.75
C TYR A 498 9.74 0.64 -13.31
N LEU A 499 8.60 0.13 -12.84
CA LEU A 499 7.49 0.96 -12.36
C LEU A 499 7.93 1.84 -11.19
N ALA A 500 8.70 1.30 -10.24
CA ALA A 500 9.24 2.06 -9.11
C ALA A 500 10.14 3.23 -9.55
N ILE A 501 11.00 3.02 -10.55
CA ILE A 501 11.87 4.09 -11.07
C ILE A 501 11.07 5.10 -11.89
N ARG A 502 10.22 4.64 -12.80
CA ARG A 502 9.36 5.48 -13.65
C ARG A 502 8.56 6.46 -12.79
N ASP A 503 7.88 5.94 -11.78
CA ASP A 503 6.98 6.75 -10.97
C ASP A 503 7.77 7.76 -10.13
N LYS A 504 8.89 7.34 -9.52
CA LYS A 504 9.76 8.22 -8.73
C LYS A 504 10.33 9.40 -9.53
N ILE A 505 10.64 9.20 -10.81
CA ILE A 505 11.22 10.26 -11.65
C ILE A 505 10.14 11.10 -12.36
N SER A 506 8.92 10.57 -12.50
CA SER A 506 7.82 11.23 -13.21
C SER A 506 7.38 12.53 -12.55
N GLU A 507 7.50 12.66 -11.23
CA GLU A 507 7.18 13.89 -10.48
C GLU A 507 8.03 15.10 -10.93
N LYS A 508 9.22 14.85 -11.49
CA LYS A 508 10.13 15.86 -12.03
C LYS A 508 10.11 15.90 -13.57
N LYS A 509 9.04 15.38 -14.20
CA LYS A 509 8.81 15.36 -15.66
C LYS A 509 9.85 14.56 -16.46
N PHE A 510 10.49 13.57 -15.83
CA PHE A 510 11.30 12.59 -16.56
C PHE A 510 10.43 11.44 -17.07
N GLU A 511 10.68 11.00 -18.30
CA GLU A 511 9.94 9.93 -18.96
C GLU A 511 10.90 8.81 -19.39
N ILE A 512 10.62 7.56 -19.01
CA ILE A 512 11.38 6.41 -19.52
C ILE A 512 10.86 6.04 -20.89
N ILE A 513 11.70 6.18 -21.91
CA ILE A 513 11.37 5.92 -23.32
C ILE A 513 11.88 4.56 -23.80
N GLY A 514 12.67 3.86 -22.98
CA GLY A 514 13.24 2.57 -23.35
C GLY A 514 14.03 1.91 -22.23
N ILE A 515 14.24 0.60 -22.35
CA ILE A 515 15.00 -0.21 -21.39
C ILE A 515 15.77 -1.35 -22.07
N ASP A 516 16.99 -1.60 -21.59
CA ASP A 516 17.74 -2.82 -21.89
C ASP A 516 17.98 -3.64 -20.60
N HIS A 517 17.66 -4.93 -20.67
CA HIS A 517 17.75 -5.88 -19.56
C HIS A 517 19.07 -6.64 -19.58
N PHE A 518 19.76 -6.69 -18.44
CA PHE A 518 20.96 -7.51 -18.25
C PHE A 518 20.93 -8.20 -16.88
N GLN A 519 21.82 -9.18 -16.67
CA GLN A 519 21.91 -9.84 -15.37
C GLN A 519 22.38 -8.84 -14.29
N TYR A 520 21.57 -8.66 -13.24
CA TYR A 520 21.81 -7.75 -12.11
C TYR A 520 21.87 -6.25 -12.44
N GLN A 521 21.43 -5.85 -13.64
CA GLN A 521 21.39 -4.43 -14.01
C GLN A 521 20.35 -4.12 -15.10
N GLU A 522 19.75 -2.94 -15.01
CA GLU A 522 18.84 -2.36 -15.99
C GLU A 522 19.45 -1.08 -16.57
N VAL A 523 19.33 -0.88 -17.89
CA VAL A 523 19.72 0.38 -18.55
C VAL A 523 18.47 1.09 -19.04
N TYR A 524 18.14 2.20 -18.41
CA TYR A 524 17.00 3.05 -18.76
C TYR A 524 17.43 4.18 -19.70
N TYR A 525 16.63 4.40 -20.74
CA TYR A 525 16.71 5.57 -21.59
C TYR A 525 15.61 6.54 -21.16
N ILE A 526 16.00 7.73 -20.74
CA ILE A 526 15.11 8.69 -20.09
C ILE A 526 15.15 10.01 -20.85
N LYS A 527 13.98 10.63 -21.03
CA LYS A 527 13.81 11.90 -21.72
C LYS A 527 13.20 12.93 -20.78
N ARG A 528 13.59 14.20 -20.95
CA ARG A 528 12.89 15.35 -20.37
C ARG A 528 12.96 16.53 -21.34
N GLY A 529 11.83 16.89 -21.93
CA GLY A 529 11.80 17.91 -22.99
C GLY A 529 12.56 17.44 -24.24
N LYS A 530 13.64 18.14 -24.61
CA LYS A 530 14.51 17.80 -25.75
C LYS A 530 15.78 17.03 -25.34
N ASP A 531 16.00 16.87 -24.03
CA ASP A 531 17.23 16.29 -23.48
C ASP A 531 17.04 14.82 -23.07
N TYR A 532 18.15 14.08 -23.07
CA TYR A 532 18.17 12.63 -22.85
C TYR A 532 19.22 12.20 -21.81
N LEU A 533 18.92 11.09 -21.14
CA LEU A 533 19.79 10.41 -20.18
C LEU A 533 19.84 8.92 -20.51
N LYS A 534 21.02 8.33 -20.39
CA LYS A 534 21.22 6.88 -20.32
C LYS A 534 21.64 6.52 -18.90
N VAL A 535 20.77 5.83 -18.19
CA VAL A 535 20.91 5.56 -16.75
C VAL A 535 21.02 4.06 -16.50
N GLN A 536 21.99 3.65 -15.69
CA GLN A 536 22.21 2.27 -15.31
C GLN A 536 21.88 2.07 -13.83
N LEU A 537 20.99 1.12 -13.57
CA LEU A 537 20.63 0.68 -12.23
C LEU A 537 21.18 -0.72 -11.99
N TYR A 538 21.88 -0.91 -10.88
CA TYR A 538 22.34 -2.22 -10.41
C TYR A 538 21.47 -2.72 -9.27
N TYR A 539 21.22 -4.02 -9.24
CA TYR A 539 20.46 -4.67 -8.18
C TYR A 539 21.06 -6.01 -7.77
N ASN A 540 20.84 -6.43 -6.51
CA ASN A 540 21.37 -7.70 -6.00
C ASN A 540 20.53 -8.91 -6.42
N LYS A 541 20.86 -10.12 -5.94
CA LYS A 541 20.06 -11.35 -6.18
C LYS A 541 18.60 -11.27 -5.74
N ASN A 542 18.29 -10.35 -4.84
CA ASN A 542 16.95 -10.05 -4.38
C ASN A 542 16.35 -8.85 -5.13
N TYR A 543 16.89 -8.42 -6.27
CA TYR A 543 16.40 -7.25 -7.02
C TYR A 543 16.40 -5.93 -6.24
N GLU A 544 17.09 -5.85 -5.09
CA GLU A 544 17.20 -4.61 -4.34
C GLU A 544 18.20 -3.67 -5.04
N PRO A 545 17.82 -2.41 -5.34
CA PRO A 545 18.72 -1.41 -5.88
C PRO A 545 19.96 -1.21 -5.00
N THR A 546 21.13 -1.30 -5.61
CA THR A 546 22.42 -1.14 -4.90
C THR A 546 23.21 0.06 -5.39
N ARG A 547 23.14 0.37 -6.69
CA ARG A 547 23.87 1.48 -7.32
C ARG A 547 23.09 2.06 -8.48
N LEU A 548 23.15 3.37 -8.64
CA LEU A 548 22.55 4.11 -9.76
C LEU A 548 23.60 5.03 -10.38
N LYS A 549 23.79 4.92 -11.69
CA LYS A 549 24.78 5.68 -12.45
C LYS A 549 24.13 6.32 -13.68
N VAL A 550 24.38 7.60 -13.90
CA VAL A 550 24.14 8.19 -15.23
C VAL A 550 25.36 7.84 -16.09
N ILE A 551 25.17 7.12 -17.20
CA ILE A 551 26.26 6.77 -18.13
C ILE A 551 26.49 7.94 -19.10
N GLU A 552 25.41 8.41 -19.71
CA GLU A 552 25.43 9.45 -20.75
C GLU A 552 24.32 10.46 -20.51
N THR A 553 24.57 11.72 -20.83
CA THR A 553 23.58 12.79 -20.79
C THR A 553 23.79 13.76 -21.94
N THR A 554 22.73 14.40 -22.42
CA THR A 554 22.85 15.56 -23.31
C THR A 554 23.23 16.84 -22.59
N LYS A 555 22.98 16.91 -21.26
CA LYS A 555 23.16 18.12 -20.47
C LYS A 555 23.55 17.82 -19.02
N LYS A 556 24.62 18.46 -18.54
CA LYS A 556 25.18 18.23 -17.19
C LYS A 556 24.17 18.46 -16.08
N GLU A 557 23.42 19.57 -16.14
CA GLU A 557 22.44 19.92 -15.10
C GLU A 557 21.33 18.86 -15.00
N LEU A 558 20.94 18.26 -16.12
CA LEU A 558 19.90 17.24 -16.16
C LEU A 558 20.31 15.96 -15.42
N ALA A 559 21.57 15.54 -15.58
CA ALA A 559 22.10 14.36 -14.88
C ALA A 559 22.15 14.59 -13.36
N GLN A 560 22.50 15.80 -12.93
CA GLN A 560 22.50 16.17 -11.51
C GLN A 560 21.08 16.17 -10.93
N GLU A 561 20.15 16.86 -11.60
CA GLU A 561 18.73 16.89 -11.19
C GLU A 561 18.13 15.49 -11.09
N PHE A 562 18.49 14.58 -12.02
CA PHE A 562 18.03 13.21 -11.98
C PHE A 562 18.57 12.45 -10.76
N LEU A 563 19.88 12.55 -10.47
CA LEU A 563 20.50 11.86 -9.35
C LEU A 563 20.00 12.39 -7.99
N ASP A 564 19.69 13.69 -7.90
CA ASP A 564 19.18 14.32 -6.68
C ASP A 564 17.81 13.76 -6.26
N ILE A 565 16.99 13.25 -7.19
CA ILE A 565 15.73 12.53 -6.88
C ILE A 565 15.97 11.31 -5.98
N PHE A 566 17.15 10.71 -6.06
CA PHE A 566 17.53 9.52 -5.31
C PHE A 566 18.45 9.83 -4.12
N ASN A 567 18.76 11.10 -3.88
CA ASN A 567 19.62 11.54 -2.78
C ASN A 567 18.79 11.76 -1.52
N SER A 568 18.96 10.93 -0.50
CA SER A 568 18.14 10.87 0.72
C SER A 568 18.44 11.97 1.75
N LYS A 569 18.70 13.21 1.32
CA LYS A 569 19.04 14.35 2.20
C LYS A 569 17.96 15.42 2.39
N GLU A 570 16.72 15.17 1.98
CA GLU A 570 15.57 16.03 2.35
C GLU A 570 14.70 15.38 3.44
N THR A 571 15.24 15.18 4.65
CA THR A 571 14.49 15.24 5.92
C THR A 571 15.45 15.06 7.12
N MET A 572 16.09 16.14 7.56
CA MET A 572 16.36 16.49 8.97
C MET A 572 17.29 17.72 9.03
N ASN A 573 16.83 18.77 9.69
CA ASN A 573 17.57 20.02 9.94
C ASN A 573 18.83 19.80 10.81
N ASN A 574 19.86 20.58 10.47
CA ASN A 574 20.99 21.07 11.29
C ASN A 574 21.73 20.09 12.22
N LYS A 575 22.92 19.62 11.79
CA LYS A 575 24.20 19.87 12.49
C LYS A 575 25.43 19.39 11.69
N SER A 576 26.41 20.29 11.66
CA SER A 576 27.88 20.12 11.51
C SER A 576 28.45 19.42 10.26
N ILE A 577 28.97 20.27 9.38
CA ILE A 577 30.29 20.23 8.71
C ILE A 577 31.19 19.08 9.18
N ILE A 578 31.60 18.19 8.26
CA ILE A 578 32.98 17.69 8.16
C ILE A 578 33.30 17.47 6.66
N ASP A 579 34.10 18.38 6.12
CA ASP A 579 34.89 18.21 4.90
C ASP A 579 35.88 17.05 5.07
N LYS A 580 35.99 16.16 4.08
CA LYS A 580 37.27 15.50 3.74
C LYS A 580 37.37 15.25 2.23
N THR A 581 37.89 16.25 1.53
CA THR A 581 38.61 16.09 0.25
C THR A 581 39.84 15.21 0.44
N ILE A 582 39.97 14.11 -0.29
CA ILE A 582 41.26 13.45 -0.51
C ILE A 582 41.85 14.04 -1.79
N LYS A 583 43.01 14.70 -1.67
CA LYS A 583 43.75 15.30 -2.80
C LYS A 583 44.35 14.21 -3.68
N LYS A 584 44.62 14.57 -4.94
CA LYS A 584 45.17 13.72 -6.02
C LYS A 584 46.55 13.06 -5.72
N ASN A 585 47.19 13.38 -4.59
CA ASN A 585 48.57 12.96 -4.26
C ASN A 585 48.68 11.75 -3.32
N ASP A 586 47.58 11.13 -2.87
CA ASP A 586 47.62 10.04 -1.86
C ASP A 586 47.47 8.61 -2.45
N CYS A 587 47.37 8.46 -3.78
CA CYS A 587 47.29 7.14 -4.41
C CYS A 587 48.69 6.63 -4.73
N ILE A 588 49.01 5.42 -4.29
CA ILE A 588 50.29 4.77 -4.63
C ILE A 588 50.22 4.25 -6.06
N ASN A 589 51.19 4.66 -6.89
CA ASN A 589 51.29 4.21 -8.27
C ASN A 589 51.89 2.81 -8.33
N ILE A 590 51.20 1.90 -9.00
CA ILE A 590 51.66 0.54 -9.24
C ILE A 590 51.64 0.28 -10.75
N TYR A 591 52.77 -0.13 -11.31
CA TYR A 591 52.91 -0.53 -12.70
C TYR A 591 52.88 -2.05 -12.78
N ILE A 592 52.08 -2.60 -13.70
CA ILE A 592 51.90 -4.04 -13.86
C ILE A 592 52.20 -4.47 -15.30
N ASP A 593 52.73 -5.69 -15.47
CA ASP A 593 52.96 -6.31 -16.77
C ASP A 593 52.92 -7.85 -16.68
N GLY A 594 52.76 -8.52 -17.83
CA GLY A 594 52.63 -9.95 -17.98
C GLY A 594 53.43 -10.52 -19.15
N SER A 595 54.12 -11.65 -18.91
CA SER A 595 54.93 -12.37 -19.89
C SER A 595 54.54 -13.84 -19.98
N TYR A 596 54.86 -14.49 -21.09
CA TYR A 596 54.60 -15.91 -21.31
C TYR A 596 55.63 -16.51 -22.25
N ASP A 597 56.18 -17.67 -21.88
CA ASP A 597 57.04 -18.48 -22.75
C ASP A 597 56.37 -19.82 -23.07
N HIS A 598 56.22 -20.09 -24.36
CA HIS A 598 55.54 -21.28 -24.87
C HIS A 598 56.37 -22.57 -24.67
N SER A 599 57.69 -22.49 -24.71
CA SER A 599 58.59 -23.65 -24.52
C SER A 599 58.64 -24.08 -23.06
N LEU A 600 58.62 -23.10 -22.15
CA LEU A 600 58.66 -23.33 -20.71
C LEU A 600 57.28 -23.53 -20.08
N LYS A 601 56.19 -23.33 -20.86
CA LYS A 601 54.80 -23.37 -20.38
C LYS A 601 54.62 -22.56 -19.08
N LYS A 602 55.19 -21.36 -19.04
CA LYS A 602 55.26 -20.55 -17.83
C LYS A 602 54.80 -19.13 -18.09
N ILE A 603 53.93 -18.64 -17.20
CA ILE A 603 53.40 -17.27 -17.18
C ILE A 603 54.22 -16.49 -16.14
N GLY A 604 54.68 -15.30 -16.49
CA GLY A 604 55.34 -14.38 -15.58
C GLY A 604 54.46 -13.15 -15.32
N SER A 605 54.40 -12.72 -14.06
CA SER A 605 53.75 -11.48 -13.64
C SER A 605 54.76 -10.59 -12.95
N GLY A 606 54.84 -9.33 -13.38
CA GLY A 606 55.71 -8.32 -12.80
C GLY A 606 54.90 -7.12 -12.32
N PHE A 607 55.21 -6.59 -11.13
CA PHE A 607 54.69 -5.29 -10.73
C PHE A 607 55.71 -4.47 -9.93
N VAL A 608 55.59 -3.16 -10.04
CA VAL A 608 56.48 -2.18 -9.45
C VAL A 608 55.67 -1.17 -8.65
N VAL A 609 56.06 -0.92 -7.40
CA VAL A 609 55.36 0.01 -6.51
C VAL A 609 56.23 1.25 -6.28
N MET A 610 55.64 2.43 -6.48
CA MET A 610 56.27 3.72 -6.23
C MET A 610 55.78 4.34 -4.92
N LYS A 611 56.63 4.32 -3.89
CA LYS A 611 56.39 4.98 -2.59
C LYS A 611 57.35 6.17 -2.43
N GLY A 612 56.92 7.35 -2.85
CA GLY A 612 57.79 8.53 -2.88
C GLY A 612 58.99 8.31 -3.79
N ASN A 613 60.21 8.29 -3.22
CA ASN A 613 61.45 8.02 -3.96
C ASN A 613 61.90 6.55 -3.92
N VAL A 614 61.13 5.66 -3.28
CA VAL A 614 61.48 4.24 -3.13
C VAL A 614 60.75 3.42 -4.19
N LEU A 615 61.53 2.61 -4.92
CA LEU A 615 61.06 1.71 -5.97
C LEU A 615 61.10 0.27 -5.46
N GLU A 616 59.94 -0.33 -5.22
CA GLU A 616 59.83 -1.75 -4.86
C GLU A 616 59.52 -2.59 -6.11
N LYS A 617 60.23 -3.71 -6.31
CA LYS A 617 60.15 -4.56 -7.50
C LYS A 617 59.69 -5.96 -7.14
N TYR A 618 58.59 -6.42 -7.73
CA TYR A 618 57.99 -7.71 -7.43
C TYR A 618 57.72 -8.55 -8.67
N TRP A 619 57.90 -9.87 -8.57
CA TRP A 619 57.64 -10.79 -9.67
C TRP A 619 57.28 -12.21 -9.18
N LYS A 620 56.33 -12.86 -9.85
CA LYS A 620 55.94 -14.27 -9.59
C LYS A 620 55.71 -15.01 -10.90
N GLY A 621 56.20 -16.24 -10.98
CA GLY A 621 55.93 -17.16 -12.09
C GLY A 621 54.80 -18.13 -11.74
N PHE A 622 54.00 -18.51 -12.73
CA PHE A 622 52.89 -19.44 -12.63
C PHE A 622 52.99 -20.52 -13.73
N SER A 623 52.71 -21.78 -13.38
CA SER A 623 52.80 -22.93 -14.31
C SER A 623 51.47 -23.68 -14.46
N GLU A 624 50.35 -23.04 -14.11
CA GLU A 624 49.02 -23.67 -14.12
C GLU A 624 48.49 -23.87 -15.55
N GLU A 625 48.36 -25.12 -15.97
CA GLU A 625 47.94 -25.48 -17.34
C GLU A 625 46.63 -24.83 -17.77
N LYS A 626 45.68 -24.64 -16.84
CA LYS A 626 44.36 -24.06 -17.13
C LYS A 626 44.41 -22.60 -17.63
N PHE A 627 45.47 -21.87 -17.30
CA PHE A 627 45.63 -20.46 -17.64
C PHE A 627 46.66 -20.18 -18.73
N LEU A 628 47.46 -21.18 -19.16
CA LEU A 628 48.45 -21.03 -20.24
C LEU A 628 47.82 -20.58 -21.57
N LYS A 629 46.57 -20.95 -21.83
CA LYS A 629 45.80 -20.52 -23.02
C LYS A 629 45.62 -19.00 -23.13
N HIS A 630 45.77 -18.28 -22.02
CA HIS A 630 45.60 -16.82 -21.95
C HIS A 630 46.92 -16.05 -22.07
N ARG A 631 48.08 -16.73 -22.13
CA ARG A 631 49.41 -16.15 -22.41
C ARG A 631 49.68 -14.89 -21.57
N ASN A 632 50.22 -13.81 -22.16
CA ASN A 632 50.56 -12.55 -21.49
C ASN A 632 49.36 -11.94 -20.73
N VAL A 633 48.13 -12.08 -21.24
CA VAL A 633 46.92 -11.56 -20.59
C VAL A 633 46.71 -12.20 -19.21
N ALA A 634 47.11 -13.46 -19.01
CA ALA A 634 47.10 -14.08 -17.70
C ALA A 634 48.15 -13.47 -16.77
N GLY A 635 49.35 -13.20 -17.30
CA GLY A 635 50.42 -12.54 -16.56
C GLY A 635 50.00 -11.18 -16.02
N GLU A 636 49.34 -10.36 -16.84
CA GLU A 636 48.87 -9.03 -16.43
C GLU A 636 47.72 -9.09 -15.41
N ILE A 637 46.77 -10.02 -15.60
CA ILE A 637 45.67 -10.23 -14.65
C ILE A 637 46.24 -10.64 -13.27
N PHE A 638 47.20 -11.55 -13.24
CA PHE A 638 47.82 -11.98 -12.00
C PHE A 638 48.68 -10.87 -11.38
N ALA A 639 49.37 -10.04 -12.18
CA ALA A 639 50.08 -8.87 -11.69
C ALA A 639 49.13 -7.86 -11.03
N ALA A 640 47.95 -7.62 -11.60
CA ALA A 640 46.91 -6.79 -11.00
C ALA A 640 46.42 -7.35 -9.66
N ILE A 641 46.18 -8.67 -9.57
CA ILE A 641 45.75 -9.32 -8.33
C ILE A 641 46.83 -9.25 -7.25
N LEU A 642 48.10 -9.47 -7.62
CA LEU A 642 49.24 -9.33 -6.73
C LEU A 642 49.36 -7.90 -6.19
N ALA A 643 49.11 -6.90 -7.05
CA ALA A 643 49.08 -5.48 -6.65
C ALA A 643 47.93 -5.17 -5.66
N PHE A 644 46.76 -5.80 -5.83
CA PHE A 644 45.64 -5.65 -4.90
C PHE A 644 45.95 -6.24 -3.52
N GLU A 645 46.53 -7.44 -3.48
CA GLU A 645 46.89 -8.06 -2.20
C GLU A 645 48.01 -7.28 -1.51
N TYR A 646 49.00 -6.79 -2.26
CA TYR A 646 50.00 -5.88 -1.75
C TYR A 646 49.35 -4.66 -1.05
N ALA A 647 48.39 -4.01 -1.73
CA ALA A 647 47.72 -2.84 -1.19
C ALA A 647 46.90 -3.13 0.07
N LYS A 648 46.27 -4.30 0.14
CA LYS A 648 45.55 -4.77 1.33
C LYS A 648 46.51 -4.98 2.51
N GLN A 649 47.62 -5.67 2.29
CA GLN A 649 48.58 -6.03 3.35
C GLN A 649 49.35 -4.80 3.86
N GLU A 650 49.65 -3.86 2.98
CA GLU A 650 50.25 -2.56 3.33
C GLU A 650 49.23 -1.54 3.84
N ASN A 651 47.95 -1.93 3.98
CA ASN A 651 46.83 -1.13 4.48
C ASN A 651 46.69 0.22 3.74
N LEU A 652 46.89 0.20 2.42
CA LEU A 652 46.82 1.38 1.57
C LEU A 652 45.37 1.81 1.37
N LYS A 653 45.13 3.13 1.42
CA LYS A 653 43.79 3.71 1.20
C LYS A 653 43.44 3.90 -0.27
N CYS A 654 44.46 4.03 -1.12
CA CYS A 654 44.31 4.19 -2.56
C CYS A 654 45.51 3.66 -3.33
N ILE A 655 45.24 2.96 -4.44
CA ILE A 655 46.23 2.59 -5.45
C ILE A 655 45.77 3.02 -6.84
N GLU A 656 46.73 3.31 -7.71
CA GLU A 656 46.51 3.56 -9.13
C GLU A 656 47.29 2.52 -9.95
N ILE A 657 46.55 1.63 -10.62
CA ILE A 657 47.09 0.58 -11.48
C ILE A 657 47.38 1.16 -12.85
N ASN A 658 48.64 1.10 -13.23
CA ASN A 658 49.18 1.53 -14.51
C ASN A 658 49.42 0.26 -15.36
N TYR A 659 48.73 0.15 -16.50
CA TYR A 659 48.69 -1.05 -17.36
C TYR A 659 48.62 -0.66 -18.84
N ASP A 660 48.99 -1.57 -19.74
CA ASP A 660 48.89 -1.34 -21.19
C ASP A 660 47.74 -2.12 -21.86
N TYR A 661 47.36 -3.30 -21.33
CA TYR A 661 46.22 -4.05 -21.84
C TYR A 661 44.88 -3.58 -21.28
N GLU A 662 44.03 -3.09 -22.17
CA GLU A 662 42.74 -2.51 -21.84
C GLU A 662 41.77 -3.43 -21.06
N GLY A 663 41.97 -4.76 -21.15
CA GLY A 663 41.15 -5.73 -20.42
C GLY A 663 41.25 -5.60 -18.90
N ILE A 664 42.39 -5.12 -18.37
CA ILE A 664 42.61 -4.94 -16.93
C ILE A 664 41.57 -4.02 -16.30
N GLU A 665 41.30 -2.87 -16.92
CA GLU A 665 40.25 -1.97 -16.45
C GLU A 665 38.85 -2.46 -16.87
N LYS A 666 38.69 -2.88 -18.13
CA LYS A 666 37.36 -3.14 -18.68
C LYS A 666 36.67 -4.34 -18.05
N TRP A 667 37.38 -5.41 -17.68
CA TRP A 667 36.78 -6.51 -16.93
C TRP A 667 36.53 -6.13 -15.47
N ALA A 668 37.46 -5.44 -14.83
CA ALA A 668 37.31 -4.96 -13.45
C ALA A 668 36.07 -4.06 -13.29
N LEU A 669 35.88 -3.09 -14.19
CA LEU A 669 34.73 -2.18 -14.17
C LEU A 669 33.44 -2.79 -14.71
N GLY A 670 33.49 -4.00 -15.27
CA GLY A 670 32.34 -4.68 -15.89
C GLY A 670 31.90 -4.08 -17.23
N LEU A 671 32.81 -3.37 -17.92
CA LEU A 671 32.62 -2.83 -19.26
C LEU A 671 32.76 -3.92 -20.34
N TRP A 672 33.56 -4.95 -20.07
CA TRP A 672 33.68 -6.16 -20.90
C TRP A 672 33.09 -7.38 -20.21
N LYS A 673 32.46 -8.26 -20.99
CA LYS A 673 31.94 -9.54 -20.49
C LYS A 673 33.11 -10.47 -20.09
N THR A 674 33.00 -11.10 -18.94
CA THR A 674 33.96 -12.08 -18.42
C THR A 674 33.62 -13.48 -18.93
N ASN A 675 34.13 -13.81 -20.12
CA ASN A 675 33.76 -15.03 -20.84
C ASN A 675 34.59 -16.25 -20.41
N THR A 676 35.73 -16.03 -19.75
CA THR A 676 36.69 -17.08 -19.38
C THR A 676 36.75 -17.22 -17.85
N GLU A 677 37.18 -18.39 -17.36
CA GLU A 677 37.37 -18.62 -15.92
C GLU A 677 38.31 -17.58 -15.30
N LEU A 678 39.43 -17.30 -15.97
CA LEU A 678 40.40 -16.29 -15.57
C LEU A 678 39.79 -14.87 -15.45
N THR A 679 38.98 -14.44 -16.43
CA THR A 679 38.37 -13.10 -16.41
C THR A 679 37.26 -12.97 -15.37
N ARG A 680 36.52 -14.07 -15.08
CA ARG A 680 35.55 -14.10 -13.97
C ARG A 680 36.23 -14.05 -12.62
N TYR A 681 37.31 -14.82 -12.44
CA TYR A 681 38.12 -14.81 -11.23
C TYR A 681 38.70 -13.41 -10.98
N TYR A 682 39.28 -12.79 -12.00
CA TYR A 682 39.80 -11.43 -11.91
C TYR A 682 38.74 -10.40 -11.47
N LYS A 683 37.53 -10.46 -12.04
CA LYS A 683 36.41 -9.60 -11.63
C LYS A 683 36.00 -9.83 -10.17
N GLN A 684 35.92 -11.08 -9.72
CA GLN A 684 35.63 -11.40 -8.32
C GLN A 684 36.68 -10.82 -7.37
N GLN A 685 37.97 -10.93 -7.72
CA GLN A 685 39.05 -10.32 -6.94
C GLN A 685 38.90 -8.80 -6.90
N TYR A 686 38.69 -8.15 -8.04
CA TYR A 686 38.46 -6.70 -8.09
C TYR A 686 37.26 -6.25 -7.22
N ASP A 687 36.11 -6.93 -7.31
CA ASP A 687 34.92 -6.58 -6.54
C ASP A 687 35.16 -6.73 -5.02
N TYR A 688 35.97 -7.71 -4.62
CA TYR A 688 36.41 -7.87 -3.23
C TYR A 688 37.35 -6.73 -2.79
N TYR A 689 38.46 -6.48 -3.49
CA TYR A 689 39.46 -5.49 -3.07
C TYR A 689 38.97 -4.04 -3.21
N SER A 690 38.14 -3.73 -4.21
CA SER A 690 37.53 -2.40 -4.38
C SER A 690 36.52 -2.05 -3.28
N SER A 691 36.11 -3.03 -2.47
CA SER A 691 35.33 -2.79 -1.26
C SER A 691 36.19 -2.36 -0.06
N LEU A 692 37.50 -2.61 -0.11
CA LEU A 692 38.46 -2.37 0.98
C LEU A 692 39.21 -1.03 0.82
N PHE A 693 39.62 -0.69 -0.41
CA PHE A 693 40.34 0.55 -0.73
C PHE A 693 40.04 1.04 -2.14
N LEU A 694 40.39 2.30 -2.44
CA LEU A 694 40.16 2.88 -3.76
C LEU A 694 41.16 2.33 -4.79
N ILE A 695 40.66 1.76 -5.88
CA ILE A 695 41.46 1.28 -7.02
C ILE A 695 41.17 2.17 -8.21
N LYS A 696 42.19 2.84 -8.75
CA LYS A 696 42.12 3.61 -9.99
C LYS A 696 42.86 2.87 -11.11
N PHE A 697 42.46 3.14 -12.33
CA PHE A 697 43.05 2.58 -13.54
C PHE A 697 43.60 3.72 -14.39
N ASN A 698 44.86 3.60 -14.80
CA ASN A 698 45.51 4.52 -15.72
C ASN A 698 46.14 3.73 -16.87
N LYS A 699 45.55 3.85 -18.07
CA LYS A 699 46.04 3.15 -19.26
C LYS A 699 47.28 3.86 -19.81
N ILE A 700 48.37 3.11 -19.96
CA ILE A 700 49.62 3.56 -20.55
C ILE A 700 49.76 3.00 -21.97
N LYS A 701 50.40 3.74 -22.87
CA LYS A 701 50.73 3.22 -24.20
C LYS A 701 51.90 2.24 -24.08
N SER A 702 51.74 1.03 -24.63
CA SER A 702 52.83 0.06 -24.73
C SER A 702 54.03 0.67 -25.47
N HIS A 703 55.25 0.41 -25.00
CA HIS A 703 56.50 1.01 -25.51
C HIS A 703 56.56 2.55 -25.51
N SER A 704 55.96 3.20 -24.50
CA SER A 704 55.92 4.66 -24.36
C SER A 704 57.20 5.30 -23.82
N GLY A 705 58.25 4.53 -23.53
CA GLY A 705 59.45 5.01 -22.84
C GLY A 705 59.22 5.33 -21.36
N ASN A 706 58.16 4.77 -20.75
CA ASN A 706 57.92 4.89 -19.32
C ASN A 706 58.82 3.91 -18.56
N LYS A 707 59.87 4.45 -17.94
CA LYS A 707 60.87 3.71 -17.16
C LYS A 707 60.27 2.69 -16.18
N PHE A 708 59.11 2.93 -15.58
CA PHE A 708 58.52 2.01 -14.61
C PHE A 708 57.71 0.88 -15.25
N ASN A 709 57.12 1.14 -16.43
CA ASN A 709 56.48 0.11 -17.23
C ASN A 709 57.54 -0.85 -17.80
N ASP A 710 58.67 -0.31 -18.28
CA ASP A 710 59.77 -1.12 -18.80
C ASP A 710 60.36 -2.04 -17.72
N ILE A 711 60.43 -1.56 -16.47
CA ILE A 711 60.84 -2.40 -15.33
C ILE A 711 59.78 -3.48 -15.04
N ALA A 712 58.48 -3.17 -15.11
CA ALA A 712 57.43 -4.18 -14.91
C ALA A 712 57.48 -5.29 -15.98
N ASP A 713 57.74 -4.95 -17.25
CA ASP A 713 57.97 -5.91 -18.34
C ASP A 713 59.23 -6.77 -18.10
N GLU A 714 60.35 -6.16 -17.73
CA GLU A 714 61.58 -6.89 -17.38
C GLU A 714 61.35 -7.88 -16.23
N LEU A 715 60.58 -7.48 -15.21
CA LEU A 715 60.23 -8.32 -14.08
C LEU A 715 59.29 -9.46 -14.47
N ALA A 716 58.32 -9.20 -15.34
CA ALA A 716 57.43 -10.23 -15.88
C ALA A 716 58.21 -11.26 -16.70
N LYS A 717 59.17 -10.85 -17.54
CA LYS A 717 60.08 -11.74 -18.26
C LYS A 717 60.99 -12.52 -17.32
N LYS A 718 61.55 -11.86 -16.31
CA LYS A 718 62.39 -12.48 -15.28
C LYS A 718 61.66 -13.60 -14.54
N ALA A 719 60.38 -13.39 -14.19
CA ALA A 719 59.53 -14.41 -13.55
C ALA A 719 59.34 -15.69 -14.36
N VAL A 720 59.47 -15.62 -15.68
CA VAL A 720 59.38 -16.79 -16.56
C VAL A 720 60.63 -17.67 -16.41
N TYR A 721 61.83 -17.10 -16.41
CA TYR A 721 63.07 -17.87 -16.45
C TYR A 721 63.63 -18.22 -15.06
N GLU A 722 63.33 -17.44 -14.03
CA GLU A 722 63.83 -17.70 -12.68
C GLU A 722 62.89 -18.59 -11.85
N SER A 723 63.47 -19.51 -11.08
CA SER A 723 62.75 -20.32 -10.07
C SER A 723 62.41 -19.52 -8.81
N ASN A 724 63.13 -18.42 -8.59
CA ASN A 724 62.94 -17.53 -7.44
C ASN A 724 61.86 -16.51 -7.75
N TYR A 725 60.85 -16.43 -6.88
CA TYR A 725 59.86 -15.35 -6.88
C TYR A 725 60.29 -14.28 -5.87
N ASN A 726 60.00 -13.03 -6.17
CA ASN A 726 60.17 -11.94 -5.21
C ASN A 726 58.82 -11.28 -5.02
N ILE A 727 58.02 -11.88 -4.14
CA ILE A 727 56.75 -11.33 -3.68
C ILE A 727 56.77 -11.34 -2.16
N LYS A 728 56.30 -10.25 -1.57
CA LYS A 728 56.32 -10.06 -0.11
C LYS A 728 55.30 -10.95 0.61
N TYR A 729 54.30 -11.45 -0.10
CA TYR A 729 53.18 -12.20 0.45
C TYR A 729 52.92 -13.44 -0.40
N ASP A 730 52.69 -14.58 0.25
CA ASP A 730 52.41 -15.82 -0.45
C ASP A 730 50.94 -15.85 -0.88
N ILE A 731 50.68 -15.42 -2.12
CA ILE A 731 49.35 -15.53 -2.71
C ILE A 731 49.17 -16.94 -3.25
N GLU A 732 48.38 -17.75 -2.56
CA GLU A 732 47.77 -18.94 -3.15
C GLU A 732 46.67 -18.49 -4.11
N VAL A 733 46.88 -18.67 -5.40
CA VAL A 733 45.78 -18.63 -6.37
C VAL A 733 44.97 -19.89 -6.11
N LYS A 734 43.95 -19.78 -5.23
CA LYS A 734 43.03 -20.90 -4.98
C LYS A 734 42.33 -21.26 -6.27
N ILE A 735 42.65 -22.47 -6.75
CA ILE A 735 42.11 -23.10 -7.96
C ILE A 735 40.61 -23.27 -7.86
#